data_AF-A8I2K2-F1
#
_entry.id   AF-A8I2K2-F1
#
_cell.length_a   1.000
_cell.length_b   1.000
_cell.length_c   1.000
_cell.angle_alpha   90.00
_cell.angle_beta   90.00
_cell.angle_gamma   90.00
#
_symmetry.space_group_name_H-M   'P 1'
#
loop_
_entity.id
_entity.type
_entity.pdbx_description
1 polymer ?
#
loop_
_entity_poly.entity_id
_entity_poly.type
_entity_poly.pdbx_seq_one_letter_code
_entity_poly.pdbx_strand_id
1 'polypeptide(L)'
;MRPRLRRGVEVRGEWWPRKGLQHSMSAHQGGPDGADVKMSSSETRPMRATIAIPLHNHAPWIGKQLDSLFAQWRADFELLVVDDGSEDGGIDVVMDRLAARPDIVATVLRHGRSRSSALVDAFARYASAPVIIQADSDDITLPGRLDAILACFDRDPRCRLVSSNAVLISEGGMPMGILDAIHGDRVVGRDDPVPVYWGALWYGATLAYHRSVFEAFPPMDAEFCPYGFDTIAPARATLLGTHHLLARPLVGWRQHVNNTHRRVGALGTSASAREHYAALDVMIKAQVVRDAQWLRERSAPEDQPRISAAIERCEQQFMAYFDKWARLRNRRDQAGGQAAVSDGTTDRPLPDMPPVVTLPVARSWPVERYTPLAQALSRWPGFHEAEESHIWTSRQVVAVLRVTAPDAVALALTLGSSLSLPTARALVSINAGPEIEVALPQSGCCVVEVPLRSREDHLLPWTGVSLLSIRVPLADAPINKVPDHPDTRILGAALYAIEPIVTQQAEVPHLGQLMTRMWAEQDDWKLEPGCLTPIAGWLSEREMRLLYGCARLLEGPFLEMGAWVGRATSVLARGVRDAGGEKRFVSAEIGPELEHFRAIGDEVHYFSPQCDGQSIGHVAASVFEAEIAPVLRGDGGVIGTLARNLDALALLPFVTIHEGDFATAPDLGYRFIFNDCAHTPAEIERSAAGLKALIGERTIIMAAHDHSPEAEATFRALFDVLESMCVDTLFVCRMRNRPAS
;
A
#
# COMPACT_ATOMS: atom_id res chain seq x y z
N MET A 1 -2.09 -55.83 11.95
CA MET A 1 -3.17 -55.64 12.94
C MET A 1 -3.23 -54.17 13.30
N ARG A 2 -4.27 -53.42 12.87
CA ARG A 2 -4.47 -52.03 13.31
C ARG A 2 -5.13 -52.06 14.69
N PRO A 3 -4.59 -51.41 15.74
CA PRO A 3 -5.24 -51.40 17.04
C PRO A 3 -6.58 -50.66 16.94
N ARG A 4 -7.65 -51.27 17.47
CA ARG A 4 -8.97 -50.65 17.57
C ARG A 4 -8.88 -49.49 18.57
N LEU A 5 -8.82 -48.26 18.09
CA LEU A 5 -8.98 -47.06 18.91
C LEU A 5 -10.39 -47.07 19.53
N ARG A 6 -10.46 -46.92 20.86
CA ARG A 6 -11.71 -46.88 21.64
C ARG A 6 -12.21 -45.44 21.78
N ARG A 7 -13.50 -45.30 22.14
CA ARG A 7 -14.26 -44.03 22.28
C ARG A 7 -13.41 -42.91 22.88
N GLY A 8 -13.16 -41.83 22.12
CA GLY A 8 -12.51 -40.61 22.60
C GLY A 8 -11.35 -40.09 21.74
N VAL A 9 -10.70 -40.95 20.93
CA VAL A 9 -9.62 -40.56 20.02
C VAL A 9 -10.09 -40.63 18.57
N GLU A 10 -10.06 -39.49 17.88
CA GLU A 10 -10.36 -39.40 16.46
C GLU A 10 -9.08 -39.20 15.65
N VAL A 11 -8.80 -40.11 14.71
CA VAL A 11 -7.68 -39.98 13.76
C VAL A 11 -8.24 -39.66 12.40
N ARG A 12 -7.87 -38.50 11.84
CA ARG A 12 -8.29 -38.06 10.50
C ARG A 12 -7.10 -38.11 9.53
N GLY A 13 -7.34 -38.65 8.32
CA GLY A 13 -6.41 -38.55 7.18
C GLY A 13 -6.53 -37.19 6.48
N GLU A 14 -5.72 -36.97 5.42
CA GLU A 14 -5.57 -35.71 4.65
C GLU A 14 -6.74 -34.72 4.81
N TRP A 15 -6.51 -33.61 5.54
CA TRP A 15 -7.58 -32.69 5.94
C TRP A 15 -7.79 -31.49 5.01
N TRP A 16 -7.00 -31.39 3.95
CA TRP A 16 -7.15 -30.33 2.96
C TRP A 16 -8.31 -30.67 2.01
N PRO A 17 -9.27 -29.76 1.75
CA PRO A 17 -10.35 -30.07 0.82
C PRO A 17 -9.77 -30.28 -0.58
N ARG A 18 -10.06 -31.43 -1.20
CA ARG A 18 -10.16 -31.49 -2.66
C ARG A 18 -11.26 -30.49 -3.03
N LYS A 19 -10.92 -29.39 -3.70
CA LYS A 19 -11.89 -28.35 -4.09
C LYS A 19 -12.99 -28.97 -4.95
N GLY A 20 -14.24 -28.76 -4.54
CA GLY A 20 -15.42 -29.18 -5.29
C GLY A 20 -16.63 -29.39 -4.40
N LEU A 21 -17.12 -28.34 -3.73
CA LEU A 21 -18.54 -28.19 -3.39
C LEU A 21 -18.78 -26.75 -2.94
N GLN A 22 -19.53 -26.05 -3.78
CA GLN A 22 -20.04 -24.71 -3.55
C GLN A 22 -20.94 -24.70 -2.31
N HIS A 23 -20.92 -23.59 -1.57
CA HIS A 23 -21.96 -23.26 -0.62
C HIS A 23 -23.27 -23.06 -1.38
N SER A 24 -24.23 -23.97 -1.23
CA SER A 24 -25.63 -23.62 -1.41
C SER A 24 -26.21 -23.28 -0.03
N MET A 25 -26.49 -22.00 0.16
CA MET A 25 -27.51 -21.58 1.11
C MET A 25 -28.87 -21.99 0.51
N SER A 26 -29.60 -22.89 1.16
CA SER A 26 -31.03 -23.04 0.92
C SER A 26 -31.78 -22.91 2.23
N ALA A 27 -32.78 -22.03 2.18
CA ALA A 27 -33.64 -21.61 3.27
C ALA A 27 -34.56 -22.74 3.75
N HIS A 28 -34.93 -22.65 5.02
CA HIS A 28 -35.99 -23.41 5.68
C HIS A 28 -37.31 -23.44 4.90
N GLN A 29 -37.90 -24.64 4.73
CA GLN A 29 -39.35 -24.87 4.79
C GLN A 29 -39.69 -26.30 5.32
N GLY A 30 -40.38 -26.34 6.47
CA GLY A 30 -41.53 -27.18 6.89
C GLY A 30 -41.62 -28.72 6.73
N GLY A 31 -41.57 -29.43 7.87
CA GLY A 31 -42.55 -30.44 8.37
C GLY A 31 -42.54 -31.90 7.86
N PRO A 32 -43.28 -32.84 8.51
CA PRO A 32 -43.12 -33.35 9.89
C PRO A 32 -43.05 -34.91 9.99
N ASP A 33 -42.94 -35.41 11.24
CA ASP A 33 -43.19 -36.77 11.76
C ASP A 33 -42.09 -37.86 11.73
N GLY A 34 -41.74 -38.33 12.94
CA GLY A 34 -41.59 -39.77 13.20
C GLY A 34 -40.40 -40.24 14.05
N ALA A 35 -40.66 -40.39 15.36
CA ALA A 35 -40.03 -41.33 16.32
C ALA A 35 -38.84 -40.84 17.17
N ASP A 36 -39.20 -40.36 18.37
CA ASP A 36 -38.37 -40.18 19.55
C ASP A 36 -37.68 -41.47 20.01
N VAL A 37 -36.34 -41.46 19.99
CA VAL A 37 -35.53 -42.23 20.93
C VAL A 37 -34.80 -41.22 21.81
N LYS A 38 -35.34 -40.97 23.01
CA LYS A 38 -34.65 -40.28 24.10
C LYS A 38 -33.43 -41.12 24.51
N MET A 39 -32.27 -40.83 23.93
CA MET A 39 -31.00 -41.15 24.59
C MET A 39 -30.67 -40.01 25.55
N SER A 40 -30.50 -40.37 26.82
CA SER A 40 -30.11 -39.47 27.90
C SER A 40 -28.91 -38.61 27.51
N SER A 41 -29.08 -37.31 27.59
CA SER A 41 -28.03 -36.31 27.57
C SER A 41 -27.01 -36.63 28.68
N SER A 42 -25.88 -37.24 28.32
CA SER A 42 -24.67 -36.99 29.10
C SER A 42 -24.37 -35.51 28.89
N GLU A 43 -24.53 -34.70 29.92
CA GLU A 43 -24.11 -33.29 29.90
C GLU A 43 -22.64 -33.24 29.48
N THR A 44 -22.38 -32.97 28.19
CA THR A 44 -21.02 -32.73 27.70
C THR A 44 -20.58 -31.42 28.32
N ARG A 45 -19.80 -31.50 29.40
CA ARG A 45 -19.16 -30.34 30.00
C ARG A 45 -18.42 -29.59 28.89
N PRO A 46 -18.67 -28.29 28.68
CA PRO A 46 -18.04 -27.55 27.61
C PRO A 46 -16.51 -27.57 27.81
N MET A 47 -15.78 -27.87 26.75
CA MET A 47 -14.31 -27.85 26.78
C MET A 47 -13.83 -26.42 27.03
N ARG A 48 -12.94 -26.25 28.01
CA ARG A 48 -12.36 -24.95 28.37
C ARG A 48 -11.12 -24.64 27.56
N ALA A 49 -10.29 -25.64 27.27
CA ALA A 49 -9.07 -25.45 26.49
C ALA A 49 -8.79 -26.62 25.53
N THR A 50 -8.32 -26.27 24.35
CA THR A 50 -7.67 -27.17 23.40
C THR A 50 -6.18 -27.04 23.61
N ILE A 51 -5.51 -28.14 23.98
CA ILE A 51 -4.05 -28.21 24.01
C ILE A 51 -3.59 -28.62 22.61
N ALA A 52 -2.92 -27.73 21.89
CA ALA A 52 -2.53 -27.93 20.50
C ALA A 52 -1.03 -28.23 20.39
N ILE A 53 -0.69 -29.38 19.80
CA ILE A 53 0.67 -29.86 19.63
C ILE A 53 1.01 -29.93 18.13
N PRO A 54 1.87 -29.05 17.60
CA PRO A 54 2.49 -29.26 16.31
C PRO A 54 3.59 -30.34 16.42
N LEU A 55 3.58 -31.32 15.54
CA LEU A 55 4.53 -32.44 15.54
C LEU A 55 5.19 -32.57 14.17
N HIS A 56 6.53 -32.54 14.14
CA HIS A 56 7.32 -32.90 12.97
C HIS A 56 8.69 -33.42 13.41
N ASN A 57 8.95 -34.71 13.25
CA ASN A 57 10.25 -35.33 13.52
C ASN A 57 10.81 -35.06 14.95
N HIS A 58 9.93 -35.13 15.96
CA HIS A 58 10.26 -34.93 17.38
C HIS A 58 10.06 -36.19 18.25
N ALA A 59 10.21 -37.40 17.69
CA ALA A 59 10.10 -38.66 18.43
C ALA A 59 10.92 -38.72 19.73
N PRO A 60 12.15 -38.16 19.81
CA PRO A 60 12.93 -38.18 21.05
C PRO A 60 12.32 -37.37 22.20
N TRP A 61 11.41 -36.43 21.91
CA TRP A 61 10.96 -35.43 22.87
C TRP A 61 9.46 -35.46 23.15
N ILE A 62 8.62 -35.80 22.16
CA ILE A 62 7.16 -35.74 22.27
C ILE A 62 6.61 -36.55 23.45
N GLY A 63 7.25 -37.68 23.80
CA GLY A 63 6.87 -38.46 24.97
C GLY A 63 6.96 -37.64 26.28
N LYS A 64 8.07 -36.92 26.50
CA LYS A 64 8.25 -36.09 27.69
C LYS A 64 7.29 -34.89 27.71
N GLN A 65 7.01 -34.30 26.55
CA GLN A 65 6.05 -33.21 26.45
C GLN A 65 4.64 -33.68 26.86
N LEU A 66 4.18 -34.82 26.31
CA LEU A 66 2.90 -35.42 26.67
C LEU A 66 2.85 -35.80 28.15
N ASP A 67 3.88 -36.46 28.68
CA ASP A 67 3.94 -36.85 30.09
C ASP A 67 3.82 -35.61 31.02
N SER A 68 4.45 -34.48 30.64
CA SER A 68 4.39 -33.22 31.39
C SER A 68 3.02 -32.51 31.32
N LEU A 69 2.31 -32.62 30.19
CA LEU A 69 0.93 -32.14 30.04
C LEU A 69 -0.04 -33.01 30.83
N PHE A 70 0.12 -34.32 30.73
CA PHE A 70 -0.76 -35.33 31.31
C PHE A 70 -0.75 -35.32 32.84
N ALA A 71 0.33 -34.86 33.45
CA ALA A 71 0.46 -34.66 34.90
C ALA A 71 -0.43 -33.52 35.44
N GLN A 72 -0.89 -32.61 34.59
CA GLN A 72 -1.74 -31.47 34.94
C GLN A 72 -3.06 -31.46 34.14
N TRP A 73 -3.43 -32.60 33.54
CA TRP A 73 -4.61 -32.74 32.70
C TRP A 73 -5.92 -32.62 33.48
N ARG A 74 -6.94 -32.02 32.86
CA ARG A 74 -8.30 -31.89 33.40
C ARG A 74 -9.31 -32.41 32.40
N ALA A 75 -10.44 -32.92 32.91
CA ALA A 75 -11.51 -33.48 32.09
C ALA A 75 -12.23 -32.46 31.19
N ASP A 76 -12.04 -31.15 31.43
CA ASP A 76 -12.53 -30.06 30.61
C ASP A 76 -11.50 -29.58 29.57
N PHE A 77 -10.48 -30.38 29.27
CA PHE A 77 -9.52 -30.15 28.18
C PHE A 77 -9.67 -31.20 27.08
N GLU A 78 -9.28 -30.80 25.88
CA GLU A 78 -9.10 -31.69 24.73
C GLU A 78 -7.69 -31.52 24.15
N LEU A 79 -7.18 -32.56 23.50
CA LEU A 79 -5.87 -32.57 22.85
C LEU A 79 -6.04 -32.51 21.33
N LEU A 80 -5.31 -31.63 20.66
CA LEU A 80 -5.19 -31.59 19.21
C LEU A 80 -3.74 -31.79 18.82
N VAL A 81 -3.41 -32.92 18.18
CA VAL A 81 -2.07 -33.18 17.66
C VAL A 81 -2.11 -33.06 16.15
N VAL A 82 -1.21 -32.25 15.60
CA VAL A 82 -1.09 -32.00 14.17
C VAL A 82 0.28 -32.44 13.70
N ASP A 83 0.35 -33.63 13.09
CA ASP A 83 1.56 -34.22 12.54
C ASP A 83 1.79 -33.74 11.09
N ASP A 84 2.81 -32.90 10.91
CA ASP A 84 3.22 -32.32 9.63
C ASP A 84 4.14 -33.26 8.84
N GLY A 85 3.75 -34.54 8.76
CA GLY A 85 4.45 -35.56 7.99
C GLY A 85 5.74 -36.07 8.64
N SER A 86 5.68 -36.44 9.93
CA SER A 86 6.83 -37.08 10.60
C SER A 86 7.15 -38.45 10.00
N GLU A 87 8.46 -38.75 9.93
CA GLU A 87 9.03 -40.00 9.44
C GLU A 87 9.86 -40.74 10.52
N ASP A 88 10.08 -40.10 11.68
CA ASP A 88 10.92 -40.61 12.76
C ASP A 88 10.20 -41.48 13.81
N GLY A 89 8.93 -41.80 13.58
CA GLY A 89 8.08 -42.56 14.51
C GLY A 89 7.45 -41.74 15.63
N GLY A 90 7.56 -40.41 15.63
CA GLY A 90 6.99 -39.56 16.69
C GLY A 90 5.48 -39.70 16.85
N ILE A 91 4.76 -39.97 15.75
CA ILE A 91 3.32 -40.23 15.78
C ILE A 91 2.97 -41.51 16.56
N ASP A 92 3.79 -42.55 16.49
CA ASP A 92 3.53 -43.80 17.21
C ASP A 92 3.67 -43.58 18.72
N VAL A 93 4.63 -42.76 19.14
CA VAL A 93 4.79 -42.33 20.54
C VAL A 93 3.53 -41.61 21.04
N VAL A 94 2.93 -40.73 20.24
CA VAL A 94 1.67 -40.05 20.58
C VAL A 94 0.54 -41.08 20.77
N MET A 95 0.39 -42.00 19.83
CA MET A 95 -0.68 -43.00 19.86
C MET A 95 -0.55 -43.93 21.08
N ASP A 96 0.67 -44.35 21.44
CA ASP A 96 0.93 -45.18 22.62
C ASP A 96 0.58 -44.45 23.92
N ARG A 97 0.94 -43.16 24.03
CA ARG A 97 0.61 -42.35 25.20
C ARG A 97 -0.89 -42.10 25.36
N LEU A 98 -1.60 -41.87 24.25
CA LEU A 98 -3.06 -41.73 24.25
C LEU A 98 -3.76 -43.05 24.59
N ALA A 99 -3.25 -44.19 24.13
CA ALA A 99 -3.81 -45.50 24.48
C ALA A 99 -3.71 -45.77 25.99
N ALA A 100 -2.68 -45.25 26.66
CA ALA A 100 -2.52 -45.34 28.12
C ALA A 100 -3.40 -44.34 28.91
N ARG A 101 -4.02 -43.36 28.23
CA ARG A 101 -4.84 -42.30 28.82
C ARG A 101 -6.21 -42.18 28.11
N PRO A 102 -7.08 -43.20 28.23
CA PRO A 102 -8.38 -43.22 27.54
C PRO A 102 -9.37 -42.16 28.04
N ASP A 103 -9.05 -41.48 29.14
CA ASP A 103 -9.80 -40.34 29.68
C ASP A 103 -9.59 -39.05 28.87
N ILE A 104 -8.58 -39.01 27.99
CA ILE A 104 -8.24 -37.84 27.18
C ILE A 104 -9.04 -37.86 25.87
N VAL A 105 -9.81 -36.80 25.64
CA VAL A 105 -10.42 -36.52 24.33
C VAL A 105 -9.32 -35.96 23.42
N ALA A 106 -9.02 -36.66 22.33
CA ALA A 106 -7.94 -36.27 21.43
C ALA A 106 -8.33 -36.35 19.95
N THR A 107 -7.93 -35.35 19.19
CA THR A 107 -7.95 -35.35 17.73
C THR A 107 -6.51 -35.39 17.22
N VAL A 108 -6.20 -36.37 16.38
CA VAL A 108 -4.88 -36.50 15.76
C VAL A 108 -5.03 -36.37 14.24
N LEU A 109 -4.36 -35.36 13.69
CA LEU A 109 -4.35 -35.03 12.27
C LEU A 109 -2.98 -35.36 11.69
N ARG A 110 -2.94 -36.02 10.53
CA ARG A 110 -1.67 -36.38 9.87
C ARG A 110 -1.64 -35.96 8.42
N HIS A 111 -0.56 -35.29 8.02
CA HIS A 111 -0.23 -34.96 6.63
C HIS A 111 0.80 -35.92 6.03
N GLY A 112 0.78 -36.04 4.69
CA GLY A 112 1.75 -36.85 3.93
C GLY A 112 3.07 -36.14 3.59
N ARG A 113 3.17 -34.81 3.78
CA ARG A 113 4.37 -33.98 3.54
C ARG A 113 4.35 -32.74 4.45
N SER A 114 5.52 -32.24 4.88
CA SER A 114 5.62 -31.01 5.68
C SER A 114 5.15 -29.78 4.92
N ARG A 115 4.34 -28.97 5.58
CA ARG A 115 3.79 -27.72 5.02
C ARG A 115 3.98 -26.51 5.92
N SER A 116 4.46 -26.65 7.16
CA SER A 116 4.82 -25.58 8.14
C SER A 116 3.75 -24.50 8.40
N SER A 117 3.34 -23.72 7.39
CA SER A 117 2.27 -22.70 7.44
C SER A 117 0.87 -23.28 7.71
N ALA A 118 0.64 -24.56 7.42
CA ALA A 118 -0.67 -25.22 7.58
C ALA A 118 -1.02 -25.65 9.02
N LEU A 119 -0.06 -25.61 9.96
CA LEU A 119 -0.25 -26.08 11.34
C LEU A 119 -1.23 -25.20 12.13
N VAL A 120 -1.10 -23.89 11.98
CA VAL A 120 -1.90 -22.88 12.69
C VAL A 120 -3.34 -22.87 12.20
N ASP A 121 -3.55 -22.99 10.89
CA ASP A 121 -4.87 -23.13 10.29
C ASP A 121 -5.61 -24.36 10.82
N ALA A 122 -4.90 -25.44 11.11
CA ALA A 122 -5.48 -26.62 11.72
C ALA A 122 -5.93 -26.36 13.16
N PHE A 123 -5.18 -25.57 13.95
CA PHE A 123 -5.60 -25.19 15.30
C PHE A 123 -6.93 -24.44 15.27
N ALA A 124 -7.05 -23.45 14.38
CA ALA A 124 -8.28 -22.67 14.22
C ALA A 124 -9.48 -23.54 13.79
N ARG A 125 -9.26 -24.50 12.88
CA ARG A 125 -10.33 -25.32 12.29
C ARG A 125 -10.81 -26.45 13.21
N TYR A 126 -9.91 -27.05 13.98
CA TYR A 126 -10.18 -28.30 14.70
C TYR A 126 -10.24 -28.18 16.21
N ALA A 127 -9.78 -27.07 16.79
CA ALA A 127 -10.08 -26.78 18.18
C ALA A 127 -11.61 -26.69 18.38
N SER A 128 -12.14 -27.21 19.49
CA SER A 128 -13.54 -27.05 19.92
C SER A 128 -13.71 -26.13 21.14
N ALA A 129 -12.64 -25.90 21.91
CA ALA A 129 -12.64 -25.00 23.07
C ALA A 129 -12.35 -23.50 22.75
N PRO A 130 -12.83 -22.56 23.59
CA PRO A 130 -12.61 -21.12 23.39
C PRO A 130 -11.14 -20.69 23.58
N VAL A 131 -10.36 -21.44 24.37
CA VAL A 131 -8.93 -21.19 24.57
C VAL A 131 -8.11 -22.27 23.87
N ILE A 132 -7.08 -21.87 23.13
CA ILE A 132 -6.12 -22.76 22.48
C ILE A 132 -4.76 -22.54 23.13
N ILE A 133 -4.17 -23.56 23.76
CA ILE A 133 -2.86 -23.48 24.40
C ILE A 133 -1.86 -24.25 23.54
N GLN A 134 -0.85 -23.56 23.01
CA GLN A 134 0.16 -24.20 22.17
C GLN A 134 1.22 -24.88 23.05
N ALA A 135 1.51 -26.15 22.74
CA ALA A 135 2.48 -26.98 23.42
C ALA A 135 3.36 -27.68 22.39
N ASP A 136 4.45 -27.02 21.98
CA ASP A 136 5.34 -27.54 20.95
C ASP A 136 5.93 -28.90 21.35
N SER A 137 6.03 -29.83 20.40
CA SER A 137 6.30 -31.25 20.65
C SER A 137 7.71 -31.55 21.18
N ASP A 138 8.63 -30.61 21.05
CA ASP A 138 10.00 -30.63 21.55
C ASP A 138 10.15 -30.06 22.97
N ASP A 139 9.14 -29.39 23.52
CA ASP A 139 9.25 -28.67 24.79
C ASP A 139 8.81 -29.47 26.03
N ILE A 140 8.84 -28.80 27.18
CA ILE A 140 8.29 -29.31 28.44
C ILE A 140 7.29 -28.31 29.01
N THR A 141 6.09 -28.78 29.32
CA THR A 141 5.07 -27.98 30.00
C THR A 141 5.34 -27.99 31.51
N LEU A 142 5.75 -26.85 32.08
CA LEU A 142 6.11 -26.80 33.50
C LEU A 142 4.85 -26.87 34.40
N PRO A 143 4.98 -27.32 35.66
CA PRO A 143 3.86 -27.44 36.58
C PRO A 143 3.10 -26.12 36.77
N GLY A 144 1.77 -26.18 36.73
CA GLY A 144 0.89 -25.03 36.96
C GLY A 144 0.75 -24.08 35.76
N ARG A 145 1.27 -24.45 34.57
CA ARG A 145 1.11 -23.65 33.35
C ARG A 145 -0.36 -23.48 32.96
N LEU A 146 -1.10 -24.60 32.89
CA LEU A 146 -2.47 -24.59 32.37
C LEU A 146 -3.40 -23.72 33.23
N ASP A 147 -3.33 -23.87 34.55
CA ASP A 147 -4.15 -23.08 35.48
C ASP A 147 -3.79 -21.58 35.47
N ALA A 148 -2.52 -21.22 35.29
CA ALA A 148 -2.12 -19.81 35.17
C ALA A 148 -2.76 -19.12 33.96
N ILE A 149 -2.68 -19.81 32.82
CA ILE A 149 -3.16 -19.30 31.55
C ILE A 149 -4.66 -19.10 31.64
N LEU A 150 -5.37 -20.11 32.11
CA LEU A 150 -6.82 -20.05 32.26
C LEU A 150 -7.24 -18.98 33.27
N ALA A 151 -6.50 -18.80 34.37
CA ALA A 151 -6.79 -17.73 35.33
C ALA A 151 -6.70 -16.32 34.72
N CYS A 152 -5.87 -16.11 33.68
CA CYS A 152 -5.82 -14.83 32.97
C CYS A 152 -7.08 -14.59 32.13
N PHE A 153 -7.50 -15.60 31.37
CA PHE A 153 -8.75 -15.55 30.59
C PHE A 153 -10.00 -15.43 31.47
N ASP A 154 -10.02 -16.10 32.62
CA ASP A 154 -11.13 -16.02 33.59
C ASP A 154 -11.22 -14.64 34.24
N ARG A 155 -10.07 -13.99 34.52
CA ARG A 155 -10.01 -12.69 35.20
C ARG A 155 -10.33 -11.52 34.27
N ASP A 156 -9.94 -11.59 33.00
CA ASP A 156 -10.16 -10.53 32.03
C ASP A 156 -10.88 -11.09 30.79
N PRO A 157 -12.20 -10.89 30.67
CA PRO A 157 -12.97 -11.31 29.49
C PRO A 157 -12.52 -10.68 28.17
N ARG A 158 -11.71 -9.62 28.22
CA ARG A 158 -11.09 -8.98 27.05
C ARG A 158 -9.76 -9.62 26.67
N CYS A 159 -9.24 -10.57 27.47
CA CYS A 159 -8.02 -11.29 27.17
C CYS A 159 -8.18 -12.08 25.87
N ARG A 160 -7.27 -11.82 24.94
CA ARG A 160 -7.19 -12.48 23.64
C ARG A 160 -5.93 -13.30 23.48
N LEU A 161 -4.90 -13.01 24.26
CA LEU A 161 -3.65 -13.73 24.27
C LEU A 161 -3.05 -13.75 25.67
N VAL A 162 -2.45 -14.88 26.04
CA VAL A 162 -1.56 -15.00 27.19
C VAL A 162 -0.20 -15.47 26.66
N SER A 163 0.88 -14.82 27.10
CA SER A 163 2.23 -15.33 26.93
C SER A 163 2.89 -15.53 28.28
N SER A 164 3.87 -16.43 28.33
CA SER A 164 4.62 -16.71 29.54
C SER A 164 6.11 -16.77 29.27
N ASN A 165 6.92 -16.63 30.31
CA ASN A 165 8.37 -16.80 30.19
C ASN A 165 8.73 -18.29 30.06
N ALA A 166 9.99 -18.54 29.72
CA ALA A 166 10.50 -19.90 29.54
C ALA A 166 11.84 -20.11 30.26
N VAL A 167 12.02 -21.32 30.77
CA VAL A 167 13.34 -21.87 31.07
C VAL A 167 13.91 -22.40 29.77
N LEU A 168 15.06 -21.87 29.34
CA LEU A 168 15.83 -22.47 28.26
C LEU A 168 16.34 -23.83 28.73
N ILE A 169 16.04 -24.89 27.99
CA ILE A 169 16.57 -26.23 28.27
C ILE A 169 17.42 -26.73 27.11
N SER A 170 18.46 -27.49 27.40
CA SER A 170 19.28 -28.13 26.38
C SER A 170 18.50 -29.21 25.63
N GLU A 171 19.07 -29.71 24.54
CA GLU A 171 18.53 -30.86 23.81
C GLU A 171 18.25 -32.08 24.70
N GLY A 172 19.10 -32.32 25.71
CA GLY A 172 18.92 -33.37 26.72
C GLY A 172 17.90 -33.04 27.83
N GLY A 173 17.45 -31.80 27.91
CA GLY A 173 16.45 -31.32 28.88
C GLY A 173 17.04 -30.66 30.13
N MET A 174 18.34 -30.37 30.13
CA MET A 174 18.99 -29.69 31.26
C MET A 174 18.71 -28.18 31.21
N PRO A 175 18.30 -27.54 32.32
CA PRO A 175 18.14 -26.08 32.37
C PRO A 175 19.44 -25.34 32.03
N MET A 176 19.31 -24.31 31.19
CA MET A 176 20.42 -23.46 30.71
C MET A 176 20.29 -22.01 31.19
N GLY A 177 19.07 -21.55 31.48
CA GLY A 177 18.79 -20.19 31.90
C GLY A 177 17.31 -19.86 31.78
N ILE A 178 16.96 -18.61 32.10
CA ILE A 178 15.61 -18.05 31.85
C ILE A 178 15.72 -17.14 30.63
N LEU A 179 14.74 -17.24 29.74
CA LEU A 179 14.71 -16.55 28.45
C LEU A 179 14.80 -15.01 28.60
N ASP A 180 14.02 -14.42 29.52
CA ASP A 180 14.17 -13.02 29.93
C ASP A 180 14.10 -12.90 31.46
N ALA A 181 15.24 -12.66 32.11
CA ALA A 181 15.33 -12.60 33.57
C ALA A 181 14.86 -11.27 34.18
N ILE A 182 14.57 -10.25 33.35
CA ILE A 182 14.32 -8.87 33.82
C ILE A 182 12.83 -8.48 33.71
N HIS A 183 11.99 -9.30 33.07
CA HIS A 183 10.58 -8.97 32.87
C HIS A 183 9.71 -9.20 34.13
N GLY A 184 8.74 -8.30 34.35
CA GLY A 184 7.62 -8.48 35.29
C GLY A 184 6.31 -8.80 34.57
N ASP A 185 5.29 -9.22 35.31
CA ASP A 185 3.94 -9.43 34.73
C ASP A 185 3.42 -8.12 34.12
N ARG A 186 2.80 -8.19 32.93
CA ARG A 186 2.31 -7.03 32.19
C ARG A 186 1.01 -7.34 31.46
N VAL A 187 0.13 -6.35 31.34
CA VAL A 187 -1.02 -6.41 30.43
C VAL A 187 -0.82 -5.35 29.36
N VAL A 188 -0.94 -5.75 28.09
CA VAL A 188 -0.98 -4.85 26.93
C VAL A 188 -2.44 -4.76 26.49
N GLY A 189 -2.98 -3.54 26.47
CA GLY A 189 -4.36 -3.27 26.11
C GLY A 189 -4.51 -2.76 24.68
N ARG A 190 -5.78 -2.66 24.24
CA ARG A 190 -6.16 -2.20 22.90
C ARG A 190 -5.74 -0.78 22.53
N ASP A 191 -5.43 0.03 23.54
CA ASP A 191 -5.03 1.44 23.42
C ASP A 191 -3.49 1.59 23.50
N ASP A 192 -2.78 0.52 23.88
CA ASP A 192 -1.33 0.50 23.81
C ASP A 192 -0.85 0.46 22.34
N PRO A 193 0.39 0.91 22.07
CA PRO A 193 1.00 0.71 20.77
C PRO A 193 0.95 -0.78 20.40
N VAL A 194 0.45 -1.09 19.20
CA VAL A 194 0.46 -2.46 18.67
C VAL A 194 1.88 -2.99 18.84
N PRO A 195 2.08 -4.10 19.57
CA PRO A 195 3.38 -4.45 20.11
C PRO A 195 4.48 -4.43 19.03
N VAL A 196 5.45 -3.52 19.21
CA VAL A 196 6.40 -3.09 18.16
C VAL A 196 7.57 -4.07 17.97
N TYR A 197 7.84 -4.93 18.97
CA TYR A 197 9.10 -5.66 19.06
C TYR A 197 8.90 -7.16 19.12
N TRP A 198 9.84 -7.92 18.56
CA TRP A 198 10.11 -9.29 19.01
C TRP A 198 10.47 -9.25 20.51
N GLY A 199 9.47 -9.32 21.38
CA GLY A 199 9.66 -9.42 22.82
C GLY A 199 10.12 -10.83 23.18
N ALA A 200 11.00 -10.95 24.17
CA ALA A 200 11.57 -12.22 24.62
C ALA A 200 10.55 -13.25 25.15
N LEU A 201 9.25 -13.03 24.99
CA LEU A 201 8.18 -13.88 25.50
C LEU A 201 7.18 -14.31 24.40
N TRP A 202 7.43 -14.04 23.11
CA TRP A 202 6.48 -14.34 22.02
C TRP A 202 7.02 -15.43 21.09
N TYR A 203 7.23 -16.59 21.69
CA TYR A 203 7.54 -17.82 20.97
C TYR A 203 6.30 -18.70 20.98
N GLY A 204 5.93 -19.34 19.86
CA GLY A 204 4.74 -20.19 19.78
C GLY A 204 4.53 -21.10 21.01
N ALA A 205 5.58 -21.78 21.44
CA ALA A 205 5.67 -22.58 22.65
C ALA A 205 5.13 -21.94 23.94
N THR A 206 5.18 -20.62 24.05
CA THR A 206 4.83 -19.82 25.25
C THR A 206 3.43 -19.22 25.20
N LEU A 207 2.73 -19.36 24.07
CA LEU A 207 1.49 -18.66 23.80
C LEU A 207 0.24 -19.51 24.08
N ALA A 208 -0.81 -18.82 24.49
CA ALA A 208 -2.17 -19.32 24.51
C ALA A 208 -3.12 -18.25 23.98
N TYR A 209 -4.04 -18.66 23.14
CA TYR A 209 -4.88 -17.79 22.32
C TYR A 209 -6.34 -17.95 22.74
N HIS A 210 -7.07 -16.84 22.78
CA HIS A 210 -8.52 -16.92 22.62
C HIS A 210 -8.82 -17.20 21.15
N ARG A 211 -9.80 -18.07 20.87
CA ARG A 211 -10.14 -18.50 19.50
C ARG A 211 -10.43 -17.35 18.55
N SER A 212 -10.99 -16.24 19.05
CA SER A 212 -11.28 -15.05 18.23
C SER A 212 -10.06 -14.45 17.53
N VAL A 213 -8.83 -14.71 18.02
CA VAL A 213 -7.57 -14.28 17.35
C VAL A 213 -7.43 -14.93 15.96
N PHE A 214 -8.04 -16.09 15.77
CA PHE A 214 -8.11 -16.77 14.48
C PHE A 214 -9.34 -16.36 13.68
N GLU A 215 -10.52 -16.32 14.34
CA GLU A 215 -11.81 -16.17 13.66
C GLU A 215 -12.11 -14.75 13.16
N ALA A 216 -11.55 -13.72 13.80
CA ALA A 216 -11.85 -12.33 13.45
C ALA A 216 -11.14 -11.85 12.17
N PHE A 217 -10.16 -12.60 11.68
CA PHE A 217 -9.27 -12.20 10.60
C PHE A 217 -9.27 -13.26 9.48
N PRO A 218 -8.91 -12.89 8.25
CA PRO A 218 -8.75 -13.86 7.19
C PRO A 218 -7.61 -14.85 7.54
N PRO A 219 -7.67 -16.08 6.97
CA PRO A 219 -6.55 -17.02 7.04
C PRO A 219 -5.25 -16.37 6.58
N MET A 220 -4.14 -16.76 7.18
CA MET A 220 -2.83 -16.27 6.73
C MET A 220 -2.58 -16.72 5.30
N ASP A 221 -2.14 -15.78 4.46
CA ASP A 221 -1.71 -16.10 3.11
C ASP A 221 -0.33 -16.76 3.20
N ALA A 222 -0.29 -18.09 3.13
CA ALA A 222 0.92 -18.88 3.24
C ALA A 222 1.96 -18.60 2.14
N GLU A 223 1.56 -17.99 1.01
CA GLU A 223 2.50 -17.58 -0.04
C GLU A 223 3.08 -16.19 0.27
N PHE A 224 2.33 -15.33 0.96
CA PHE A 224 2.74 -13.97 1.32
C PHE A 224 3.44 -13.85 2.67
N CYS A 225 3.06 -14.69 3.65
CA CYS A 225 3.62 -14.73 4.99
C CYS A 225 3.64 -16.20 5.44
N PRO A 226 4.64 -16.99 5.00
CA PRO A 226 4.69 -18.43 5.24
C PRO A 226 5.00 -18.79 6.70
N TYR A 227 5.42 -17.79 7.50
CA TYR A 227 5.91 -18.00 8.85
C TYR A 227 5.52 -16.84 9.78
N GLY A 228 5.53 -17.10 11.08
CA GLY A 228 5.41 -16.05 12.09
C GLY A 228 3.99 -15.79 12.60
N PHE A 229 3.09 -16.77 12.61
CA PHE A 229 1.78 -16.55 13.26
C PHE A 229 1.93 -16.18 14.74
N ASP A 230 2.87 -16.79 15.45
CA ASP A 230 3.23 -16.43 16.83
C ASP A 230 3.66 -14.96 16.98
N THR A 231 4.15 -14.35 15.90
CA THR A 231 4.49 -12.92 15.85
C THR A 231 3.31 -12.01 15.44
N ILE A 232 2.34 -12.55 14.69
CA ILE A 232 1.13 -11.84 14.26
C ILE A 232 0.07 -11.87 15.36
N ALA A 233 -0.04 -12.98 16.09
CA ALA A 233 -1.05 -13.20 17.10
C ALA A 233 -1.07 -12.13 18.22
N PRO A 234 0.08 -11.64 18.75
CA PRO A 234 0.09 -10.50 19.67
C PRO A 234 -0.54 -9.23 19.10
N ALA A 235 -0.28 -8.94 17.82
CA ALA A 235 -0.88 -7.78 17.15
C ALA A 235 -2.39 -7.97 16.98
N ARG A 236 -2.83 -9.13 16.48
CA ARG A 236 -4.26 -9.49 16.38
C ARG A 236 -4.96 -9.43 17.75
N ALA A 237 -4.34 -9.94 18.79
CA ALA A 237 -4.87 -9.91 20.15
C ALA A 237 -5.03 -8.48 20.68
N THR A 238 -4.04 -7.62 20.45
CA THR A 238 -4.09 -6.21 20.85
C THR A 238 -5.15 -5.43 20.07
N LEU A 239 -5.33 -5.72 18.77
CA LEU A 239 -6.40 -5.11 17.97
C LEU A 239 -7.80 -5.45 18.50
N LEU A 240 -7.99 -6.68 18.99
CA LEU A 240 -9.26 -7.20 19.50
C LEU A 240 -9.50 -7.00 21.01
N GLY A 241 -8.46 -6.81 21.82
CA GLY A 241 -8.57 -6.87 23.27
C GLY A 241 -7.26 -6.69 24.01
N THR A 242 -7.00 -7.55 25.00
CA THR A 242 -5.79 -7.48 25.84
C THR A 242 -4.89 -8.71 25.66
N HIS A 243 -3.59 -8.49 25.84
CA HIS A 243 -2.56 -9.52 25.92
C HIS A 243 -1.93 -9.51 27.30
N HIS A 244 -1.99 -10.64 28.02
CA HIS A 244 -1.40 -10.80 29.34
C HIS A 244 -0.05 -11.51 29.22
N LEU A 245 1.01 -10.87 29.70
CA LEU A 245 2.36 -11.42 29.77
C LEU A 245 2.66 -11.83 31.21
N LEU A 246 2.99 -13.11 31.39
CA LEU A 246 3.41 -13.69 32.66
C LEU A 246 4.93 -13.81 32.70
N ALA A 247 5.59 -13.12 33.62
CA ALA A 247 7.04 -13.16 33.80
C ALA A 247 7.54 -14.48 34.36
N ARG A 248 6.67 -15.20 35.08
CA ARG A 248 7.01 -16.53 35.62
C ARG A 248 7.25 -17.52 34.47
N PRO A 249 8.33 -18.32 34.51
CA PRO A 249 8.57 -19.29 33.47
C PRO A 249 7.62 -20.47 33.59
N LEU A 250 6.87 -20.76 32.52
CA LEU A 250 5.88 -21.85 32.48
C LEU A 250 6.19 -22.92 31.44
N VAL A 251 7.25 -22.72 30.66
CA VAL A 251 7.68 -23.64 29.60
C VAL A 251 9.16 -23.92 29.74
N GLY A 252 9.56 -25.19 29.61
CA GLY A 252 10.93 -25.57 29.33
C GLY A 252 11.12 -25.56 27.82
N TRP A 253 11.66 -24.46 27.28
CA TRP A 253 11.83 -24.24 25.84
C TRP A 253 13.14 -24.85 25.36
N ARG A 254 13.07 -25.90 24.53
CA ARG A 254 14.22 -26.71 24.12
C ARG A 254 15.04 -26.03 23.05
N GLN A 255 16.34 -25.97 23.30
CA GLN A 255 17.33 -25.43 22.38
C GLN A 255 18.03 -26.58 21.63
N HIS A 256 17.83 -26.65 20.32
CA HIS A 256 18.50 -27.60 19.42
C HIS A 256 18.68 -27.00 18.01
N VAL A 257 19.51 -27.65 17.18
CA VAL A 257 19.90 -27.12 15.86
C VAL A 257 18.72 -26.98 14.89
N ASN A 258 17.71 -27.83 15.04
CA ASN A 258 16.52 -27.86 14.18
C ASN A 258 15.40 -26.90 14.61
N ASN A 259 15.57 -26.10 15.69
CA ASN A 259 14.55 -25.13 16.08
C ASN A 259 14.23 -24.19 14.90
N THR A 260 12.96 -23.95 14.65
CA THR A 260 12.52 -23.22 13.46
C THR A 260 13.07 -21.80 13.39
N HIS A 261 13.10 -21.07 14.50
CA HIS A 261 13.70 -19.73 14.56
C HIS A 261 15.19 -19.70 14.12
N ARG A 262 15.93 -20.79 14.35
CA ARG A 262 17.33 -20.92 13.88
C ARG A 262 17.40 -21.23 12.40
N ARG A 263 16.53 -22.13 11.91
CA ARG A 263 16.45 -22.49 10.48
C ARG A 263 16.06 -21.30 9.60
N VAL A 264 15.22 -20.40 10.10
CA VAL A 264 14.83 -19.15 9.41
C VAL A 264 15.85 -18.01 9.61
N GLY A 265 16.99 -18.29 10.24
CA GLY A 265 18.12 -17.37 10.29
C GLY A 265 18.07 -16.29 11.37
N ALA A 266 17.19 -16.40 12.38
CA ALA A 266 17.07 -15.38 13.45
C ALA A 266 18.39 -15.11 14.21
N LEU A 267 19.25 -16.13 14.31
CA LEU A 267 20.57 -16.04 14.94
C LEU A 267 21.73 -15.98 13.93
N GLY A 268 21.41 -15.86 12.64
CA GLY A 268 22.41 -15.86 11.57
C GLY A 268 23.18 -14.54 11.52
N THR A 269 24.51 -14.62 11.52
CA THR A 269 25.38 -13.43 11.50
C THR A 269 25.80 -13.01 10.09
N SER A 270 25.62 -13.89 9.08
CA SER A 270 25.96 -13.59 7.69
C SER A 270 25.10 -12.46 7.13
N ALA A 271 25.60 -11.73 6.13
CA ALA A 271 24.82 -10.68 5.47
C ALA A 271 23.53 -11.23 4.85
N SER A 272 23.59 -12.43 4.26
CA SER A 272 22.44 -13.11 3.67
C SER A 272 21.41 -13.52 4.74
N ALA A 273 21.84 -14.10 5.87
CA ALA A 273 20.90 -14.51 6.92
C ALA A 273 20.22 -13.31 7.60
N ARG A 274 20.97 -12.23 7.87
CA ARG A 274 20.40 -11.00 8.45
C ARG A 274 19.42 -10.31 7.52
N GLU A 275 19.70 -10.29 6.22
CA GLU A 275 18.80 -9.73 5.22
C GLU A 275 17.54 -10.60 5.06
N HIS A 276 17.70 -11.93 4.99
CA HIS A 276 16.58 -12.87 4.94
C HIS A 276 15.63 -12.72 6.14
N TYR A 277 16.16 -12.69 7.36
CA TYR A 277 15.33 -12.52 8.55
C TYR A 277 14.64 -11.16 8.59
N ALA A 278 15.32 -10.09 8.17
CA ALA A 278 14.69 -8.77 8.04
C ALA A 278 13.57 -8.76 6.97
N ALA A 279 13.66 -9.57 5.92
CA ALA A 279 12.59 -9.71 4.94
C ALA A 279 11.34 -10.39 5.54
N LEU A 280 11.54 -11.42 6.37
CA LEU A 280 10.43 -12.06 7.11
C LEU A 280 9.72 -11.07 8.02
N ASP A 281 10.47 -10.23 8.75
CA ASP A 281 9.88 -9.17 9.57
C ASP A 281 8.99 -8.23 8.74
N VAL A 282 9.43 -7.85 7.53
CA VAL A 282 8.65 -6.99 6.62
C VAL A 282 7.33 -7.66 6.22
N MET A 283 7.36 -8.96 5.87
CA MET A 283 6.16 -9.72 5.51
C MET A 283 5.16 -9.80 6.68
N ILE A 284 5.68 -10.06 7.89
CA ILE A 284 4.89 -10.08 9.13
C ILE A 284 4.22 -8.72 9.35
N LYS A 285 4.96 -7.61 9.25
CA LYS A 285 4.38 -6.27 9.43
C LYS A 285 3.35 -5.94 8.37
N ALA A 286 3.58 -6.33 7.12
CA ALA A 286 2.59 -6.15 6.07
C ALA A 286 1.30 -6.94 6.33
N GLN A 287 1.40 -8.17 6.84
CA GLN A 287 0.23 -8.95 7.25
C GLN A 287 -0.54 -8.27 8.40
N VAL A 288 0.17 -7.69 9.38
CA VAL A 288 -0.47 -6.95 10.49
C VAL A 288 -1.21 -5.70 9.99
N VAL A 289 -0.67 -4.97 9.00
CA VAL A 289 -1.38 -3.85 8.36
C VAL A 289 -2.67 -4.34 7.70
N ARG A 290 -2.61 -5.45 6.95
CA ARG A 290 -3.80 -6.05 6.32
C ARG A 290 -4.85 -6.47 7.34
N ASP A 291 -4.43 -7.06 8.46
CA ASP A 291 -5.33 -7.46 9.54
C ASP A 291 -6.01 -6.24 10.18
N ALA A 292 -5.27 -5.14 10.38
CA ALA A 292 -5.81 -3.90 10.94
C ALA A 292 -6.82 -3.22 9.99
N GLN A 293 -6.51 -3.15 8.69
CA GLN A 293 -7.42 -2.65 7.65
C GLN A 293 -8.69 -3.51 7.53
N TRP A 294 -8.54 -4.83 7.54
CA TRP A 294 -9.66 -5.78 7.55
C TRP A 294 -10.61 -5.54 8.72
N LEU A 295 -10.05 -5.25 9.90
CA LEU A 295 -10.82 -4.96 11.10
C LEU A 295 -11.55 -3.62 10.98
N ARG A 296 -10.94 -2.58 10.40
CA ARG A 296 -11.55 -1.25 10.19
C ARG A 296 -12.85 -1.35 9.41
N GLU A 297 -12.88 -2.10 8.32
CA GLU A 297 -14.08 -2.29 7.49
C GLU A 297 -15.25 -2.96 8.23
N ARG A 298 -14.97 -3.67 9.33
CA ARG A 298 -15.93 -4.50 10.08
C ARG A 298 -16.21 -3.97 11.48
N SER A 299 -15.60 -2.85 11.85
CA SER A 299 -15.73 -2.28 13.18
C SER A 299 -16.82 -1.23 13.23
N ALA A 300 -17.47 -1.16 14.39
CA ALA A 300 -18.52 -0.18 14.64
C ALA A 300 -17.96 1.26 14.56
N PRO A 301 -18.78 2.27 14.19
CA PRO A 301 -18.33 3.65 14.00
C PRO A 301 -17.55 4.22 15.20
N GLU A 302 -17.92 3.83 16.42
CA GLU A 302 -17.26 4.25 17.66
C GLU A 302 -15.83 3.73 17.82
N ASP A 303 -15.49 2.60 17.21
CA ASP A 303 -14.15 1.99 17.24
C ASP A 303 -13.24 2.48 16.10
N GLN A 304 -13.82 3.14 15.08
CA GLN A 304 -13.09 3.62 13.89
C GLN A 304 -11.89 4.52 14.24
N PRO A 305 -11.99 5.54 15.12
CA PRO A 305 -10.84 6.40 15.43
C PRO A 305 -9.66 5.63 16.04
N ARG A 306 -9.96 4.67 16.92
CA ARG A 306 -8.93 3.83 17.57
C ARG A 306 -8.24 2.92 16.55
N ILE A 307 -9.02 2.30 15.66
CA ILE A 307 -8.49 1.38 14.66
C ILE A 307 -7.69 2.13 13.59
N SER A 308 -8.15 3.31 13.17
CA SER A 308 -7.35 4.18 12.29
C SER A 308 -6.01 4.53 12.93
N ALA A 309 -5.99 4.93 14.20
CA ALA A 309 -4.73 5.19 14.90
C ALA A 309 -3.84 3.94 15.03
N ALA A 310 -4.43 2.74 15.15
CA ALA A 310 -3.67 1.49 15.16
C ALA A 310 -3.08 1.16 13.79
N ILE A 311 -3.84 1.37 12.71
CA ILE A 311 -3.38 1.23 11.32
C ILE A 311 -2.17 2.15 11.09
N GLU A 312 -2.27 3.41 11.51
CA GLU A 312 -1.17 4.36 11.35
C GLU A 312 0.12 3.91 12.02
N ARG A 313 0.02 3.34 13.22
CA ARG A 313 1.18 2.76 13.92
C ARG A 313 1.72 1.53 13.20
N CYS A 314 0.86 0.62 12.74
CA CYS A 314 1.26 -0.58 12.01
C CYS A 314 2.00 -0.22 10.71
N GLU A 315 1.54 0.80 10.00
CA GLU A 315 2.17 1.28 8.76
C GLU A 315 3.50 1.97 9.02
N GLN A 316 3.61 2.81 10.06
CA GLN A 316 4.89 3.38 10.50
C GLN A 316 5.91 2.28 10.84
N GLN A 317 5.47 1.22 11.54
CA GLN A 317 6.33 0.07 11.86
C GLN A 317 6.75 -0.67 10.59
N PHE A 318 5.81 -0.96 9.70
CA PHE A 318 6.11 -1.59 8.42
C PHE A 318 7.20 -0.80 7.68
N MET A 319 7.06 0.52 7.56
CA MET A 319 8.05 1.36 6.87
C MET A 319 9.42 1.34 7.54
N ALA A 320 9.48 1.38 8.87
CA ALA A 320 10.74 1.28 9.60
C ALA A 320 11.48 -0.05 9.37
N TYR A 321 10.74 -1.16 9.36
CA TYR A 321 11.30 -2.49 9.09
C TYR A 321 11.68 -2.66 7.61
N PHE A 322 10.88 -2.12 6.71
CA PHE A 322 11.18 -2.08 5.28
C PHE A 322 12.47 -1.32 5.00
N ASP A 323 12.66 -0.13 5.58
CA ASP A 323 13.88 0.65 5.45
C ASP A 323 15.11 -0.09 5.99
N LYS A 324 14.98 -0.75 7.15
CA LYS A 324 16.04 -1.57 7.72
C LYS A 324 16.43 -2.69 6.76
N TRP A 325 15.46 -3.42 6.23
CA TRP A 325 15.68 -4.49 5.26
C TRP A 325 16.32 -3.98 3.96
N ALA A 326 15.78 -2.91 3.38
CA ALA A 326 16.30 -2.31 2.15
C ALA A 326 17.79 -1.90 2.29
N ARG A 327 18.18 -1.34 3.43
CA ARG A 327 19.59 -1.02 3.72
C ARG A 327 20.48 -2.25 3.88
N LEU A 328 19.95 -3.37 4.40
CA LEU A 328 20.69 -4.63 4.50
C LEU A 328 20.88 -5.25 3.12
N ARG A 329 19.83 -5.23 2.30
CA ARG A 329 19.86 -5.73 0.92
C ARG A 329 20.85 -4.98 0.04
N ASN A 330 20.78 -3.65 0.02
CA ASN A 330 21.67 -2.82 -0.79
C ASN A 330 23.16 -3.04 -0.42
N ARG A 331 23.47 -3.21 0.87
CA ARG A 331 24.84 -3.50 1.33
C ARG A 331 25.33 -4.88 0.91
N ARG A 332 24.43 -5.88 0.89
CA ARG A 332 24.75 -7.23 0.42
C ARG A 332 25.10 -7.23 -1.07
N ASP A 333 24.31 -6.53 -1.88
CA ASP A 333 24.47 -6.50 -3.34
C ASP A 333 25.70 -5.65 -3.76
N GLN A 334 26.07 -4.61 -2.99
CA GLN A 334 27.32 -3.84 -3.20
C GLN A 334 28.60 -4.61 -2.85
N ALA A 335 28.54 -5.62 -1.98
CA ALA A 335 29.70 -6.40 -1.55
C ALA A 335 30.16 -7.46 -2.59
N GLY A 336 29.66 -7.41 -3.83
CA GLY A 336 30.04 -8.35 -4.89
C GLY A 336 29.60 -9.79 -4.63
N GLY A 337 28.66 -10.01 -3.71
CA GLY A 337 28.09 -11.33 -3.48
C GLY A 337 27.32 -11.76 -4.72
N GLN A 338 27.88 -12.67 -5.52
CA GLN A 338 27.09 -13.42 -6.49
C GLN A 338 25.85 -13.96 -5.77
N ALA A 339 24.67 -13.73 -6.33
CA ALA A 339 23.51 -14.54 -5.98
C ALA A 339 23.95 -15.99 -6.23
N ALA A 340 24.06 -16.79 -5.18
CA ALA A 340 24.40 -18.19 -5.31
C ALA A 340 23.36 -18.81 -6.25
N VAL A 341 23.77 -19.15 -7.48
CA VAL A 341 22.94 -19.92 -8.40
C VAL A 341 22.85 -21.31 -7.79
N SER A 342 21.69 -21.68 -7.27
CA SER A 342 21.47 -23.01 -6.71
C SER A 342 21.27 -24.00 -7.86
N ASP A 343 22.06 -25.08 -7.86
CA ASP A 343 21.98 -26.20 -8.81
C ASP A 343 20.82 -27.17 -8.56
N GLY A 344 19.76 -26.74 -7.85
CA GLY A 344 18.55 -27.53 -7.64
C GLY A 344 18.70 -28.76 -6.74
N THR A 345 19.83 -28.93 -6.03
CA THR A 345 20.10 -30.18 -5.28
C THR A 345 20.29 -30.06 -3.77
N THR A 346 19.85 -28.98 -3.10
CA THR A 346 19.92 -28.94 -1.62
C THR A 346 18.66 -28.40 -0.93
N ASP A 347 18.26 -29.17 0.09
CA ASP A 347 17.22 -28.98 1.11
C ASP A 347 17.23 -27.58 1.75
N ARG A 348 16.62 -26.58 1.10
CA ARG A 348 16.26 -25.32 1.76
C ARG A 348 14.74 -25.32 2.05
N PRO A 349 14.34 -25.14 3.32
CA PRO A 349 12.92 -25.15 3.70
C PRO A 349 12.14 -23.88 3.29
N LEU A 350 12.77 -22.86 2.70
CA LEU A 350 12.11 -21.59 2.39
C LEU A 350 12.61 -20.97 1.07
N PRO A 351 11.74 -20.30 0.31
CA PRO A 351 12.11 -19.60 -0.91
C PRO A 351 13.05 -18.42 -0.64
N ASP A 352 13.93 -18.10 -1.59
CA ASP A 352 14.71 -16.87 -1.57
C ASP A 352 13.76 -15.67 -1.56
N MET A 353 13.90 -14.80 -0.54
CA MET A 353 13.11 -13.57 -0.50
C MET A 353 13.58 -12.64 -1.62
N PRO A 354 12.70 -12.32 -2.56
CA PRO A 354 13.11 -11.80 -3.85
C PRO A 354 13.35 -10.27 -3.83
N PRO A 355 14.18 -9.76 -4.76
CA PRO A 355 14.66 -8.38 -4.73
C PRO A 355 13.52 -7.38 -4.97
N VAL A 356 13.57 -6.21 -4.31
CA VAL A 356 12.71 -5.07 -4.72
C VAL A 356 13.01 -4.73 -6.16
N VAL A 357 12.03 -4.91 -7.03
CA VAL A 357 12.14 -4.55 -8.43
C VAL A 357 11.91 -3.04 -8.52
N THR A 358 12.98 -2.27 -8.67
CA THR A 358 12.84 -0.83 -8.89
C THR A 358 12.45 -0.60 -10.34
N LEU A 359 11.29 0.03 -10.55
CA LEU A 359 10.80 0.51 -11.83
C LEU A 359 11.11 2.01 -11.90
N PRO A 360 12.26 2.41 -12.48
CA PRO A 360 12.54 3.81 -12.69
C PRO A 360 11.55 4.44 -13.68
N VAL A 361 11.57 5.78 -13.79
CA VAL A 361 10.68 6.53 -14.68
C VAL A 361 10.93 6.11 -16.13
N ALA A 362 10.09 5.22 -16.66
CA ALA A 362 10.08 4.77 -18.04
C ALA A 362 8.64 4.45 -18.43
N ARG A 363 8.30 4.62 -19.71
CA ARG A 363 6.94 4.39 -20.21
C ARG A 363 6.52 2.93 -20.06
N SER A 364 7.39 1.96 -20.34
CA SER A 364 7.03 0.55 -20.23
C SER A 364 8.25 -0.31 -19.90
N TRP A 365 8.07 -1.33 -19.06
CA TRP A 365 9.09 -2.30 -18.70
C TRP A 365 8.73 -3.67 -19.28
N PRO A 366 9.29 -4.04 -20.44
CA PRO A 366 9.06 -5.36 -21.02
C PRO A 366 9.72 -6.45 -20.16
N VAL A 367 9.13 -7.65 -20.17
CA VAL A 367 9.58 -8.84 -19.42
C VAL A 367 10.12 -9.91 -20.36
N GLU A 368 11.03 -9.51 -21.25
CA GLU A 368 11.72 -10.39 -22.20
C GLU A 368 12.90 -11.10 -21.54
N ARG A 369 13.29 -12.30 -22.01
CA ARG A 369 14.33 -13.20 -21.42
C ARG A 369 15.58 -12.51 -20.87
N TYR A 370 16.06 -11.45 -21.53
CA TYR A 370 17.32 -10.78 -21.19
C TYR A 370 17.14 -9.42 -20.51
N THR A 371 15.90 -9.01 -20.22
CA THR A 371 15.64 -7.75 -19.53
C THR A 371 16.00 -7.87 -18.03
N PRO A 372 16.51 -6.79 -17.41
CA PRO A 372 16.74 -6.76 -15.97
C PRO A 372 15.48 -7.08 -15.15
N LEU A 373 14.31 -6.66 -15.65
CA LEU A 373 13.01 -6.96 -15.01
C LEU A 373 12.71 -8.46 -15.02
N ALA A 374 12.83 -9.14 -16.18
CA ALA A 374 12.60 -10.59 -16.26
C ALA A 374 13.60 -11.39 -15.41
N GLN A 375 14.86 -10.99 -15.40
CA GLN A 375 15.89 -11.61 -14.56
C GLN A 375 15.68 -11.38 -13.06
N ALA A 376 15.05 -10.25 -12.68
CA ALA A 376 14.68 -9.98 -11.31
C ALA A 376 13.42 -10.76 -10.91
N LEU A 377 12.39 -10.78 -11.77
CA LEU A 377 11.14 -11.50 -11.55
C LEU A 377 11.33 -13.01 -11.51
N SER A 378 12.20 -13.60 -12.34
CA SER A 378 12.48 -15.05 -12.29
C SER A 378 13.10 -15.53 -10.98
N ARG A 379 13.54 -14.61 -10.11
CA ARG A 379 13.99 -14.90 -8.74
C ARG A 379 12.85 -14.92 -7.72
N TRP A 380 11.65 -14.49 -8.09
CA TRP A 380 10.45 -14.52 -7.24
C TRP A 380 9.78 -15.90 -7.31
N PRO A 381 9.42 -16.51 -6.16
CA PRO A 381 8.66 -17.76 -6.15
C PRO A 381 7.38 -17.66 -6.96
N GLY A 382 7.16 -18.65 -7.82
CA GLY A 382 6.02 -18.72 -8.72
C GLY A 382 6.21 -17.97 -10.04
N PHE A 383 7.27 -17.19 -10.24
CA PHE A 383 7.67 -16.78 -11.59
C PHE A 383 8.64 -17.82 -12.17
N HIS A 384 8.49 -18.13 -13.45
CA HIS A 384 9.29 -19.14 -14.14
C HIS A 384 10.43 -18.50 -14.95
N GLU A 385 11.21 -19.32 -15.65
CA GLU A 385 12.23 -18.84 -16.58
C GLU A 385 11.58 -18.03 -17.70
N ALA A 386 12.12 -16.84 -17.99
CA ALA A 386 11.56 -15.95 -18.99
C ALA A 386 11.79 -16.48 -20.42
N GLU A 387 10.73 -16.44 -21.22
CA GLU A 387 10.74 -16.71 -22.65
C GLU A 387 11.15 -15.46 -23.45
N GLU A 388 11.20 -15.54 -24.78
CA GLU A 388 11.65 -14.45 -25.64
C GLU A 388 10.90 -13.13 -25.37
N SER A 389 9.60 -13.20 -25.04
CA SER A 389 8.73 -12.02 -24.93
C SER A 389 8.00 -11.84 -23.59
N HIS A 390 8.08 -12.82 -22.68
CA HIS A 390 7.29 -12.81 -21.45
C HIS A 390 7.88 -13.73 -20.39
N ILE A 391 7.39 -13.58 -19.17
CA ILE A 391 7.60 -14.53 -18.08
C ILE A 391 6.28 -15.18 -17.71
N TRP A 392 6.31 -16.48 -17.40
CA TRP A 392 5.13 -17.16 -16.89
C TRP A 392 5.03 -17.07 -15.37
N THR A 393 3.81 -16.90 -14.87
CA THR A 393 3.48 -17.08 -13.47
C THR A 393 2.98 -18.50 -13.20
N SER A 394 3.07 -18.94 -11.95
CA SER A 394 2.33 -20.07 -11.39
C SER A 394 0.87 -19.66 -11.16
N ARG A 395 0.09 -20.52 -10.48
CA ARG A 395 -1.28 -20.23 -10.05
C ARG A 395 -1.42 -18.89 -9.33
N GLN A 396 -0.43 -18.50 -8.52
CA GLN A 396 -0.42 -17.24 -7.82
C GLN A 396 1.03 -16.78 -7.67
N VAL A 397 1.25 -15.48 -7.82
CA VAL A 397 2.53 -14.82 -7.62
C VAL A 397 2.33 -13.50 -6.90
N VAL A 398 3.37 -13.10 -6.16
CA VAL A 398 3.47 -11.79 -5.52
C VAL A 398 4.80 -11.19 -5.94
N ALA A 399 4.86 -9.87 -6.17
CA ALA A 399 6.08 -9.11 -6.46
C ALA A 399 6.09 -7.77 -5.69
N VAL A 400 7.24 -7.39 -5.13
CA VAL A 400 7.46 -6.08 -4.49
C VAL A 400 8.16 -5.19 -5.50
N LEU A 401 7.43 -4.20 -5.95
CA LEU A 401 7.86 -3.22 -6.94
C LEU A 401 8.20 -1.93 -6.21
N ARG A 402 9.32 -1.28 -6.54
CA ARG A 402 9.56 0.12 -6.19
C ARG A 402 9.25 0.98 -7.40
N VAL A 403 8.07 1.58 -7.46
CA VAL A 403 7.69 2.55 -8.48
C VAL A 403 8.32 3.89 -8.12
N THR A 404 9.40 4.29 -8.82
CA THR A 404 10.07 5.58 -8.53
C THR A 404 9.41 6.76 -9.24
N ALA A 405 8.25 6.54 -9.87
CA ALA A 405 7.41 7.59 -10.42
C ALA A 405 6.44 8.04 -9.31
N PRO A 406 6.72 9.16 -8.61
CA PRO A 406 5.90 9.61 -7.47
C PRO A 406 4.45 9.96 -7.86
N ASP A 407 4.22 10.16 -9.14
CA ASP A 407 2.99 10.54 -9.84
C ASP A 407 2.26 9.35 -10.50
N ALA A 408 2.77 8.12 -10.36
CA ALA A 408 2.06 6.94 -10.82
C ALA A 408 0.76 6.74 -10.02
N VAL A 409 -0.36 6.66 -10.73
CA VAL A 409 -1.70 6.42 -10.16
C VAL A 409 -2.15 4.97 -10.30
N ALA A 410 -1.59 4.24 -11.27
CA ALA A 410 -1.88 2.84 -11.53
C ALA A 410 -0.66 2.13 -12.16
N LEU A 411 -0.73 0.81 -12.26
CA LEU A 411 0.16 -0.01 -13.09
C LEU A 411 -0.66 -0.66 -14.21
N ALA A 412 -0.25 -0.46 -15.45
CA ALA A 412 -0.69 -1.24 -16.59
C ALA A 412 0.12 -2.53 -16.61
N LEU A 413 -0.56 -3.67 -16.55
CA LEU A 413 0.06 -4.98 -16.72
C LEU A 413 -0.40 -5.58 -18.04
N THR A 414 0.55 -5.96 -18.89
CA THR A 414 0.25 -6.65 -20.14
C THR A 414 0.23 -8.15 -19.88
N LEU A 415 -0.95 -8.75 -19.86
CA LEU A 415 -1.20 -10.15 -19.49
C LEU A 415 -1.75 -10.97 -20.65
N GLY A 416 -1.35 -12.24 -20.73
CA GLY A 416 -1.92 -13.22 -21.67
C GLY A 416 -2.12 -14.59 -21.02
N SER A 417 -2.67 -15.53 -21.79
CA SER A 417 -2.83 -16.92 -21.38
C SER A 417 -2.12 -17.88 -22.34
N SER A 418 -1.98 -19.14 -21.90
CA SER A 418 -1.63 -20.23 -22.80
C SER A 418 -2.85 -20.64 -23.63
N LEU A 419 -2.65 -20.96 -24.91
CA LEU A 419 -3.69 -21.50 -25.82
C LEU A 419 -4.42 -22.73 -25.24
N SER A 420 -3.78 -23.44 -24.31
CA SER A 420 -4.30 -24.63 -23.65
C SER A 420 -5.26 -24.35 -22.47
N LEU A 421 -5.43 -23.08 -22.06
CA LEU A 421 -6.32 -22.63 -20.97
C LEU A 421 -7.38 -21.64 -21.49
N PRO A 422 -8.37 -22.11 -22.27
CA PRO A 422 -9.28 -21.24 -23.03
C PRO A 422 -10.24 -20.36 -22.21
N THR A 423 -10.26 -20.49 -20.88
CA THR A 423 -11.17 -19.78 -19.96
C THR A 423 -10.45 -19.24 -18.71
N ALA A 424 -9.18 -18.85 -18.84
CA ALA A 424 -8.43 -18.34 -17.70
C ALA A 424 -8.87 -16.92 -17.31
N ARG A 425 -9.24 -16.75 -16.04
CA ARG A 425 -9.39 -15.44 -15.39
C ARG A 425 -8.25 -15.23 -14.42
N ALA A 426 -7.64 -14.05 -14.45
CA ALA A 426 -6.70 -13.61 -13.45
C ALA A 426 -7.37 -12.63 -12.48
N LEU A 427 -6.99 -12.69 -11.21
CA LEU A 427 -7.32 -11.73 -10.17
C LEU A 427 -6.03 -10.98 -9.86
N VAL A 428 -6.05 -9.67 -10.06
CA VAL A 428 -4.88 -8.82 -9.91
C VAL A 428 -5.14 -7.78 -8.85
N SER A 429 -4.19 -7.57 -7.94
CA SER A 429 -4.29 -6.52 -6.94
C SER A 429 -2.95 -5.86 -6.67
N ILE A 430 -3.00 -4.60 -6.23
CA ILE A 430 -1.87 -3.86 -5.69
C ILE A 430 -2.11 -3.57 -4.21
N ASN A 431 -1.06 -3.71 -3.39
CA ASN A 431 -1.07 -3.41 -1.95
C ASN A 431 -2.18 -4.14 -1.18
N ALA A 432 -2.53 -5.34 -1.64
CA ALA A 432 -3.66 -6.12 -1.11
C ALA A 432 -5.01 -5.37 -1.13
N GLY A 433 -5.17 -4.37 -2.00
CA GLY A 433 -6.43 -3.71 -2.28
C GLY A 433 -7.41 -4.60 -3.06
N PRO A 434 -8.55 -4.03 -3.52
CA PRO A 434 -9.58 -4.77 -4.25
C PRO A 434 -9.00 -5.56 -5.44
N GLU A 435 -9.38 -6.83 -5.56
CA GLU A 435 -8.96 -7.68 -6.67
C GLU A 435 -9.72 -7.29 -7.95
N ILE A 436 -8.96 -6.99 -9.02
CA ILE A 436 -9.48 -6.75 -10.36
C ILE A 436 -9.50 -8.06 -11.11
N GLU A 437 -10.68 -8.49 -11.53
CA GLU A 437 -10.85 -9.67 -12.36
C GLU A 437 -10.57 -9.35 -13.84
N VAL A 438 -9.66 -10.11 -14.44
CA VAL A 438 -9.16 -9.92 -15.81
C VAL A 438 -9.45 -11.18 -16.62
N ALA A 439 -10.16 -11.03 -17.73
CA ALA A 439 -10.33 -12.10 -18.71
C ALA A 439 -9.08 -12.19 -19.59
N LEU A 440 -8.33 -13.30 -19.49
CA LEU A 440 -7.12 -13.47 -20.29
C LEU A 440 -7.48 -13.95 -21.71
N PRO A 441 -6.98 -13.29 -22.78
CA PRO A 441 -7.31 -13.69 -24.13
C PRO A 441 -6.63 -15.02 -24.48
N GLN A 442 -7.30 -15.83 -25.31
CA GLN A 442 -6.78 -17.12 -25.81
C GLN A 442 -5.57 -16.93 -26.74
N SER A 443 -5.52 -15.80 -27.47
CA SER A 443 -4.38 -15.41 -28.30
C SER A 443 -4.09 -13.92 -28.12
N GLY A 444 -2.80 -13.56 -28.11
CA GLY A 444 -2.36 -12.20 -27.83
C GLY A 444 -2.30 -11.86 -26.34
N CYS A 445 -2.36 -10.57 -26.03
CA CYS A 445 -2.33 -10.05 -24.67
C CYS A 445 -3.44 -9.00 -24.47
N CYS A 446 -3.78 -8.76 -23.21
CA CYS A 446 -4.65 -7.68 -22.77
C CYS A 446 -3.85 -6.79 -21.80
N VAL A 447 -4.27 -5.53 -21.67
CA VAL A 447 -3.71 -4.63 -20.67
C VAL A 447 -4.74 -4.48 -19.56
N VAL A 448 -4.33 -4.72 -18.32
CA VAL A 448 -5.13 -4.40 -17.13
C VAL A 448 -4.49 -3.23 -16.40
N GLU A 449 -5.29 -2.22 -16.09
CA GLU A 449 -4.87 -1.12 -15.22
C GLU A 449 -5.24 -1.45 -13.78
N VAL A 450 -4.24 -1.43 -12.90
CA VAL A 450 -4.39 -1.75 -11.48
C VAL A 450 -4.05 -0.49 -10.68
N PRO A 451 -5.02 0.16 -10.02
CA PRO A 451 -4.77 1.38 -9.27
C PRO A 451 -3.69 1.18 -8.20
N LEU A 452 -2.71 2.07 -8.15
CA LEU A 452 -1.76 2.16 -7.05
C LEU A 452 -2.41 2.79 -5.80
N ARG A 453 -3.56 3.47 -5.98
CA ARG A 453 -4.39 4.10 -4.93
C ARG A 453 -5.85 3.63 -5.06
N SER A 454 -6.50 3.22 -3.97
CA SER A 454 -7.96 3.01 -3.97
C SER A 454 -8.67 4.38 -3.96
N ARG A 455 -9.86 4.47 -4.57
CA ARG A 455 -10.66 5.71 -4.64
C ARG A 455 -11.25 6.16 -3.30
N GLU A 456 -11.11 5.36 -2.23
CA GLU A 456 -11.84 5.54 -0.95
C GLU A 456 -10.97 5.59 0.32
N ASP A 457 -9.64 5.46 0.26
CA ASP A 457 -8.83 5.36 1.49
C ASP A 457 -8.16 6.66 1.96
N HIS A 458 -8.55 7.07 3.17
CA HIS A 458 -7.77 7.96 4.04
C HIS A 458 -6.45 7.26 4.45
N LEU A 459 -5.32 7.88 4.08
CA LEU A 459 -3.94 7.77 4.61
C LEU A 459 -3.42 6.34 4.90
N LEU A 460 -2.34 5.86 4.25
CA LEU A 460 -0.94 6.24 4.55
C LEU A 460 0.10 5.80 3.48
N PRO A 461 1.40 6.17 3.60
CA PRO A 461 2.27 6.60 2.51
C PRO A 461 3.24 5.49 2.09
N TRP A 462 2.86 4.73 1.08
CA TRP A 462 3.82 3.93 0.33
C TRP A 462 4.63 4.84 -0.58
N THR A 463 5.61 5.59 -0.06
CA THR A 463 6.48 6.43 -0.88
C THR A 463 7.37 5.53 -1.76
N GLY A 464 6.81 5.12 -2.88
CA GLY A 464 7.46 4.47 -4.00
C GLY A 464 7.53 2.95 -3.99
N VAL A 465 6.85 2.21 -3.10
CA VAL A 465 6.90 0.72 -3.08
C VAL A 465 5.49 0.11 -3.08
N SER A 466 5.23 -0.87 -3.93
CA SER A 466 3.93 -1.49 -4.15
C SER A 466 4.03 -3.00 -4.22
N LEU A 467 3.05 -3.70 -3.63
CA LEU A 467 2.93 -5.14 -3.68
C LEU A 467 1.99 -5.56 -4.80
N LEU A 468 2.52 -6.09 -5.89
CA LEU A 468 1.74 -6.68 -6.99
C LEU A 468 1.38 -8.13 -6.66
N SER A 469 0.10 -8.50 -6.80
CA SER A 469 -0.38 -9.88 -6.72
C SER A 469 -1.12 -10.25 -8.01
N ILE A 470 -0.81 -11.42 -8.58
CA ILE A 470 -1.52 -12.00 -9.73
C ILE A 470 -1.91 -13.43 -9.36
N ARG A 471 -3.21 -13.74 -9.41
CA ARG A 471 -3.76 -15.08 -9.09
C ARG A 471 -4.63 -15.58 -10.22
N VAL A 472 -4.47 -16.83 -10.64
CA VAL A 472 -5.31 -17.50 -11.64
C VAL A 472 -6.04 -18.66 -10.97
N PRO A 473 -7.29 -18.46 -10.49
CA PRO A 473 -7.96 -19.39 -9.58
C PRO A 473 -8.19 -20.81 -10.13
N LEU A 474 -8.29 -20.94 -11.46
CA LEU A 474 -8.54 -22.20 -12.16
C LEU A 474 -7.24 -22.98 -12.51
N ALA A 475 -6.06 -22.42 -12.21
CA ALA A 475 -4.79 -23.15 -12.38
C ALA A 475 -4.57 -24.07 -11.16
N ASP A 476 -4.69 -25.38 -11.32
CA ASP A 476 -4.85 -26.30 -10.18
C ASP A 476 -3.55 -26.76 -9.47
N ALA A 477 -2.33 -26.39 -9.92
CA ALA A 477 -1.09 -26.76 -9.21
C ALA A 477 0.14 -25.90 -9.59
N PRO A 478 1.15 -25.77 -8.70
CA PRO A 478 2.50 -25.37 -9.09
C PRO A 478 3.17 -26.55 -9.80
N ILE A 479 3.19 -26.54 -11.13
CA ILE A 479 3.76 -27.66 -11.91
C ILE A 479 5.22 -27.34 -12.22
N ASN A 480 6.13 -28.05 -11.57
CA ASN A 480 7.51 -28.18 -12.02
C ASN A 480 7.53 -28.89 -13.39
N LYS A 481 8.27 -28.34 -14.35
CA LYS A 481 8.55 -28.87 -15.71
C LYS A 481 8.37 -30.40 -15.81
N VAL A 482 7.54 -30.88 -16.74
CA VAL A 482 7.49 -32.32 -17.08
C VAL A 482 8.72 -32.66 -17.93
N PRO A 483 9.51 -33.69 -17.61
CA PRO A 483 10.57 -34.17 -18.48
C PRO A 483 9.94 -34.79 -19.74
N ASP A 484 10.37 -34.33 -20.92
CA ASP A 484 10.10 -34.88 -22.25
C ASP A 484 8.78 -34.52 -22.98
N HIS A 485 8.21 -33.33 -22.73
CA HIS A 485 7.23 -32.70 -23.63
C HIS A 485 7.69 -31.29 -24.06
N PRO A 486 7.52 -30.85 -25.34
CA PRO A 486 7.98 -29.54 -25.80
C PRO A 486 7.19 -28.34 -25.23
N ASP A 487 5.95 -28.56 -24.76
CA ASP A 487 5.10 -27.54 -24.11
C ASP A 487 4.38 -28.10 -22.86
N THR A 488 4.85 -27.78 -21.65
CA THR A 488 4.43 -28.40 -20.37
C THR A 488 3.58 -27.50 -19.46
N ARG A 489 2.90 -26.51 -20.04
CA ARG A 489 2.41 -25.33 -19.31
C ARG A 489 0.92 -25.42 -18.92
N ILE A 490 0.60 -25.81 -17.68
CA ILE A 490 -0.51 -25.16 -16.94
C ILE A 490 0.16 -24.10 -16.07
N LEU A 491 0.44 -22.97 -16.70
CA LEU A 491 0.98 -21.78 -16.05
C LEU A 491 -0.17 -20.80 -15.84
N GLY A 492 -0.08 -19.95 -14.83
CA GLY A 492 -1.11 -18.98 -14.48
C GLY A 492 -1.32 -17.96 -15.61
N ALA A 493 -0.66 -16.81 -15.53
CA ALA A 493 -0.69 -15.77 -16.55
C ALA A 493 0.70 -15.63 -17.19
N ALA A 494 0.74 -15.26 -18.47
CA ALA A 494 1.95 -14.71 -19.08
C ALA A 494 2.00 -13.21 -18.80
N LEU A 495 3.07 -12.72 -18.19
CA LEU A 495 3.32 -11.29 -17.96
C LEU A 495 4.34 -10.81 -19.01
N TYR A 496 3.89 -9.91 -19.89
CA TYR A 496 4.69 -9.38 -21.00
C TYR A 496 5.35 -8.04 -20.67
N ALA A 497 4.67 -7.17 -19.91
CA ALA A 497 5.21 -5.87 -19.53
C ALA A 497 4.53 -5.32 -18.26
N ILE A 498 5.25 -4.44 -17.55
CA ILE A 498 4.73 -3.61 -16.46
C ILE A 498 4.97 -2.15 -16.84
N GLU A 499 3.92 -1.34 -16.86
CA GLU A 499 3.97 0.08 -17.19
C GLU A 499 3.39 0.89 -16.03
N PRO A 500 4.19 1.73 -15.35
CA PRO A 500 3.64 2.72 -14.45
C PRO A 500 2.73 3.66 -15.24
N ILE A 501 1.42 3.61 -14.96
CA ILE A 501 0.48 4.62 -15.41
C ILE A 501 0.68 5.80 -14.48
N VAL A 502 1.67 6.59 -14.84
CA VAL A 502 1.62 8.01 -14.58
C VAL A 502 0.40 8.51 -15.33
N THR A 503 -0.46 9.28 -14.67
CA THR A 503 -1.49 10.05 -15.40
C THR A 503 -0.78 10.68 -16.59
N GLN A 504 -1.11 10.27 -17.82
CA GLN A 504 -0.50 10.87 -19.01
C GLN A 504 -0.80 12.36 -18.94
N GLN A 505 0.18 13.14 -18.51
CA GLN A 505 -0.02 14.47 -17.95
C GLN A 505 -0.91 14.38 -16.68
N ALA A 506 -0.57 15.04 -15.57
CA ALA A 506 -1.66 15.34 -14.65
C ALA A 506 -2.66 16.13 -15.49
N GLU A 507 -3.83 15.56 -15.80
CA GLU A 507 -4.91 16.39 -16.27
C GLU A 507 -5.05 17.45 -15.19
N VAL A 508 -4.92 18.71 -15.60
CA VAL A 508 -5.34 19.80 -14.74
C VAL A 508 -6.72 19.46 -14.17
N PRO A 509 -6.94 19.62 -12.86
CA PRO A 509 -8.16 19.14 -12.22
C PRO A 509 -9.38 19.71 -12.92
N HIS A 510 -10.49 18.97 -12.89
CA HIS A 510 -11.77 19.53 -13.30
C HIS A 510 -12.02 20.82 -12.51
N LEU A 511 -12.57 21.83 -13.14
CA LEU A 511 -12.81 23.13 -12.53
C LEU A 511 -13.69 23.00 -11.27
N GLY A 512 -14.68 22.10 -11.29
CA GLY A 512 -15.49 21.80 -10.11
C GLY A 512 -14.70 21.20 -8.94
N GLN A 513 -13.69 20.37 -9.22
CA GLN A 513 -12.80 19.79 -8.19
C GLN A 513 -11.90 20.86 -7.60
N LEU A 514 -11.34 21.74 -8.44
CA LEU A 514 -10.54 22.88 -7.99
C LEU A 514 -11.36 23.78 -7.07
N MET A 515 -12.60 24.14 -7.46
CA MET A 515 -13.47 24.97 -6.63
C MET A 515 -13.86 24.32 -5.31
N THR A 516 -14.20 23.03 -5.34
CA THR A 516 -14.52 22.28 -4.11
C THR A 516 -13.34 22.32 -3.14
N ARG A 517 -12.12 22.14 -3.65
CA ARG A 517 -10.91 22.18 -2.84
C ARG A 517 -10.60 23.59 -2.32
N MET A 518 -10.78 24.62 -3.16
CA MET A 518 -10.66 26.02 -2.74
C MET A 518 -11.64 26.34 -1.60
N TRP A 519 -12.90 25.93 -1.71
CA TRP A 519 -13.88 26.12 -0.64
C TRP A 519 -13.55 25.37 0.65
N ALA A 520 -12.98 24.17 0.55
CA ALA A 520 -12.59 23.40 1.72
C ALA A 520 -11.37 23.99 2.44
N GLU A 521 -10.41 24.55 1.69
CA GLU A 521 -9.14 25.02 2.25
C GLU A 521 -9.10 26.54 2.51
N GLN A 522 -10.04 27.34 1.97
CA GLN A 522 -9.96 28.82 2.03
C GLN A 522 -9.88 29.39 3.45
N ASP A 523 -10.51 28.72 4.43
CA ASP A 523 -10.50 29.15 5.84
C ASP A 523 -9.12 28.96 6.48
N ASP A 524 -8.31 28.03 5.95
CA ASP A 524 -6.95 27.76 6.43
C ASP A 524 -5.90 28.70 5.83
N TRP A 525 -6.24 29.50 4.82
CA TRP A 525 -5.28 30.33 4.10
C TRP A 525 -4.79 31.56 4.87
N LYS A 526 -5.38 31.87 6.03
CA LYS A 526 -4.98 32.99 6.92
C LYS A 526 -4.73 34.30 6.17
N LEU A 527 -5.57 34.60 5.17
CA LEU A 527 -5.49 35.83 4.38
C LEU A 527 -6.15 36.98 5.14
N GLU A 528 -5.35 37.94 5.60
CA GLU A 528 -5.86 39.18 6.19
C GLU A 528 -6.61 40.03 5.14
N PRO A 529 -7.68 40.75 5.52
CA PRO A 529 -8.40 41.62 4.59
C PRO A 529 -7.46 42.61 3.87
N GLY A 530 -7.52 42.65 2.54
CA GLY A 530 -6.70 43.54 1.72
C GLY A 530 -5.25 43.10 1.52
N CYS A 531 -4.82 41.94 2.04
CA CYS A 531 -3.43 41.47 1.84
C CYS A 531 -3.12 41.10 0.38
N LEU A 532 -4.16 40.90 -0.45
CA LEU A 532 -4.06 40.63 -1.89
C LEU A 532 -4.18 41.90 -2.75
N THR A 533 -4.46 43.07 -2.16
CA THR A 533 -4.61 44.34 -2.90
C THR A 533 -3.47 45.35 -2.71
N PRO A 534 -2.20 44.95 -2.42
CA PRO A 534 -1.16 45.91 -2.06
C PRO A 534 -0.71 46.81 -3.22
N ILE A 535 -1.02 46.43 -4.46
CA ILE A 535 -0.65 47.15 -5.68
C ILE A 535 -1.94 47.60 -6.36
N ALA A 536 -2.01 48.88 -6.74
CA ALA A 536 -3.15 49.44 -7.48
C ALA A 536 -3.37 48.71 -8.83
N GLY A 537 -4.62 48.64 -9.26
CA GLY A 537 -5.03 47.96 -10.49
C GLY A 537 -6.47 47.47 -10.43
N TRP A 538 -6.87 46.73 -11.47
CA TRP A 538 -8.28 46.59 -11.83
C TRP A 538 -8.94 45.27 -11.39
N LEU A 539 -8.17 44.27 -10.95
CA LEU A 539 -8.71 43.00 -10.45
C LEU A 539 -9.50 43.15 -9.14
N SER A 540 -10.67 42.52 -9.05
CA SER A 540 -11.53 42.42 -7.88
C SER A 540 -10.91 41.52 -6.79
N GLU A 541 -11.31 41.71 -5.52
CA GLU A 541 -10.89 40.85 -4.39
C GLU A 541 -11.24 39.37 -4.66
N ARG A 542 -12.37 39.09 -5.32
CA ARG A 542 -12.81 37.72 -5.62
C ARG A 542 -11.95 37.09 -6.72
N GLU A 543 -11.59 37.86 -7.73
CA GLU A 543 -10.70 37.44 -8.82
C GLU A 543 -9.30 37.14 -8.29
N MET A 544 -8.78 38.02 -7.43
CA MET A 544 -7.49 37.80 -6.78
C MET A 544 -7.50 36.58 -5.87
N ARG A 545 -8.59 36.32 -5.13
CA ARG A 545 -8.73 35.08 -4.35
C ARG A 545 -8.75 33.84 -5.25
N LEU A 546 -9.35 33.92 -6.43
CA LEU A 546 -9.35 32.84 -7.41
C LEU A 546 -7.94 32.58 -7.94
N LEU A 547 -7.24 33.62 -8.39
CA LEU A 547 -5.84 33.51 -8.86
C LEU A 547 -4.91 32.99 -7.77
N TYR A 548 -5.05 33.48 -6.54
CA TYR A 548 -4.31 32.99 -5.39
C TYR A 548 -4.55 31.49 -5.16
N GLY A 549 -5.81 31.05 -5.16
CA GLY A 549 -6.16 29.64 -4.99
C GLY A 549 -5.63 28.76 -6.12
N CYS A 550 -5.68 29.23 -7.37
CA CYS A 550 -5.05 28.55 -8.51
C CYS A 550 -3.55 28.37 -8.29
N ALA A 551 -2.82 29.45 -7.96
CA ALA A 551 -1.39 29.38 -7.68
C ALA A 551 -1.04 28.50 -6.47
N ARG A 552 -1.87 28.52 -5.43
CA ARG A 552 -1.69 27.74 -4.21
C ARG A 552 -1.97 26.25 -4.39
N LEU A 553 -3.01 25.88 -5.13
CA LEU A 553 -3.50 24.50 -5.22
C LEU A 553 -2.99 23.72 -6.43
N LEU A 554 -2.71 24.38 -7.55
CA LEU A 554 -2.21 23.72 -8.76
C LEU A 554 -0.72 23.42 -8.63
N GLU A 555 -0.24 22.36 -9.30
CA GLU A 555 1.16 21.93 -9.22
C GLU A 555 2.14 22.84 -10.00
N GLY A 556 1.62 23.71 -10.89
CA GLY A 556 2.44 24.49 -11.83
C GLY A 556 3.08 23.61 -12.92
N PRO A 557 3.98 24.15 -13.75
CA PRO A 557 4.46 25.53 -13.80
C PRO A 557 3.40 26.55 -14.20
N PHE A 558 3.60 27.80 -13.79
CA PHE A 558 2.70 28.94 -14.04
C PHE A 558 3.33 29.93 -15.03
N LEU A 559 2.52 30.43 -15.95
CA LEU A 559 2.85 31.58 -16.80
C LEU A 559 1.82 32.69 -16.55
N GLU A 560 2.30 33.91 -16.41
CA GLU A 560 1.51 35.12 -16.54
C GLU A 560 1.95 35.87 -17.79
N MET A 561 0.98 36.39 -18.53
CA MET A 561 1.17 37.19 -19.73
C MET A 561 0.59 38.58 -19.46
N GLY A 562 1.42 39.64 -19.52
CA GLY A 562 0.99 41.02 -19.26
C GLY A 562 1.08 41.40 -17.78
N ALA A 563 2.27 41.29 -17.19
CA ALA A 563 2.47 41.53 -15.75
C ALA A 563 2.19 42.97 -15.31
N TRP A 564 2.42 43.94 -16.20
CA TRP A 564 2.39 45.38 -15.91
C TRP A 564 3.21 45.71 -14.65
N VAL A 565 2.64 46.42 -13.67
CA VAL A 565 3.29 46.75 -12.39
C VAL A 565 3.13 45.68 -11.31
N GLY A 566 2.55 44.52 -11.63
CA GLY A 566 2.63 43.31 -10.80
C GLY A 566 1.48 43.03 -9.86
N ARG A 567 0.28 43.58 -10.09
CA ARG A 567 -0.88 43.28 -9.23
C ARG A 567 -1.21 41.79 -9.23
N ALA A 568 -1.51 41.23 -10.41
CA ALA A 568 -1.75 39.79 -10.55
C ALA A 568 -0.50 38.95 -10.22
N THR A 569 0.68 39.40 -10.66
CA THR A 569 1.96 38.76 -10.36
C THR A 569 2.17 38.56 -8.87
N SER A 570 1.88 39.57 -8.05
CA SER A 570 2.03 39.50 -6.60
C SER A 570 1.07 38.49 -5.96
N VAL A 571 -0.14 38.35 -6.51
CA VAL A 571 -1.15 37.40 -6.03
C VAL A 571 -0.73 35.97 -6.35
N LEU A 572 -0.28 35.73 -7.59
CA LEU A 572 0.22 34.42 -8.04
C LEU A 572 1.50 34.03 -7.28
N ALA A 573 2.47 34.93 -7.16
CA ALA A 573 3.71 34.70 -6.42
C ALA A 573 3.45 34.40 -4.93
N ARG A 574 2.45 35.06 -4.32
CA ARG A 574 2.03 34.77 -2.94
C ARG A 574 1.46 33.37 -2.82
N GLY A 575 0.59 32.95 -3.75
CA GLY A 575 0.07 31.59 -3.79
C GLY A 575 1.17 30.54 -3.94
N VAL A 576 2.18 30.81 -4.78
CA VAL A 576 3.37 29.96 -4.95
C VAL A 576 4.18 29.86 -3.65
N ARG A 577 4.50 31.01 -3.03
CA ARG A 577 5.22 31.06 -1.74
C ARG A 577 4.50 30.27 -0.67
N ASP A 578 3.21 30.53 -0.50
CA ASP A 578 2.45 29.96 0.61
C ASP A 578 2.24 28.45 0.39
N ALA A 579 2.37 27.95 -0.84
CA ALA A 579 2.40 26.52 -1.19
C ALA A 579 3.78 25.85 -1.03
N GLY A 580 4.77 26.54 -0.45
CA GLY A 580 6.11 26.01 -0.19
C GLY A 580 7.20 26.53 -1.11
N GLY A 581 6.86 27.34 -2.13
CA GLY A 581 7.84 28.02 -2.99
C GLY A 581 8.55 27.14 -4.04
N GLU A 582 8.23 25.85 -4.12
CA GLU A 582 8.89 24.92 -5.07
C GLU A 582 8.38 25.04 -6.51
N LYS A 583 7.28 25.78 -6.73
CA LYS A 583 6.63 25.87 -8.04
C LYS A 583 7.30 26.92 -8.91
N ARG A 584 7.53 26.57 -10.18
CA ARG A 584 8.08 27.51 -11.16
C ARG A 584 6.98 28.47 -11.64
N PHE A 585 7.22 29.76 -11.51
CA PHE A 585 6.33 30.82 -11.99
C PHE A 585 7.12 31.82 -12.84
N VAL A 586 6.68 32.01 -14.08
CA VAL A 586 7.22 32.99 -15.02
C VAL A 586 6.18 34.06 -15.24
N SER A 587 6.59 35.32 -15.15
CA SER A 587 5.75 36.49 -15.42
C SER A 587 6.39 37.25 -16.58
N ALA A 588 5.71 37.24 -17.73
CA ALA A 588 6.22 37.84 -18.96
C ALA A 588 5.67 39.26 -19.15
N GLU A 589 6.58 40.19 -19.41
CA GLU A 589 6.28 41.59 -19.64
C GLU A 589 7.16 42.13 -20.77
N ILE A 590 6.52 42.74 -21.78
CA ILE A 590 7.19 43.29 -22.96
C ILE A 590 7.89 44.61 -22.68
N GLY A 591 7.58 45.26 -21.56
CA GLY A 591 8.27 46.46 -21.09
C GLY A 591 8.03 47.66 -22.00
N PRO A 592 6.78 48.13 -22.14
CA PRO A 592 6.49 49.23 -23.06
C PRO A 592 7.20 50.51 -22.60
N GLU A 593 7.73 51.24 -23.57
CA GLU A 593 8.31 52.58 -23.40
C GLU A 593 7.34 53.67 -23.86
N LEU A 594 7.63 54.92 -23.47
CA LEU A 594 6.79 56.08 -23.79
C LEU A 594 6.58 56.27 -25.30
N GLU A 595 7.56 55.91 -26.13
CA GLU A 595 7.49 56.03 -27.59
C GLU A 595 6.46 55.09 -28.25
N HIS A 596 6.06 54.04 -27.54
CA HIS A 596 5.00 53.14 -27.99
C HIS A 596 3.60 53.75 -27.83
N PHE A 597 3.47 54.91 -27.18
CA PHE A 597 2.18 55.56 -26.96
C PHE A 597 2.06 56.83 -27.80
N ARG A 598 0.93 56.98 -28.51
CA ARG A 598 0.68 58.15 -29.37
C ARG A 598 -0.71 58.72 -29.12
N ALA A 599 -0.79 60.03 -28.95
CA ALA A 599 -2.06 60.73 -28.81
C ALA A 599 -2.83 60.73 -30.15
N ILE A 600 -4.10 60.35 -30.11
CA ILE A 600 -5.04 60.43 -31.23
C ILE A 600 -6.35 61.01 -30.68
N GLY A 601 -6.62 62.28 -30.99
CA GLY A 601 -7.74 63.00 -30.38
C GLY A 601 -7.54 63.17 -28.86
N ASP A 602 -8.56 62.84 -28.07
CA ASP A 602 -8.53 62.89 -26.60
C ASP A 602 -8.06 61.58 -25.95
N GLU A 603 -7.54 60.65 -26.75
CA GLU A 603 -7.08 59.32 -26.33
C GLU A 603 -5.60 59.14 -26.61
N VAL A 604 -4.97 58.24 -25.87
CA VAL A 604 -3.60 57.78 -26.08
C VAL A 604 -3.64 56.31 -26.45
N HIS A 605 -3.15 56.02 -27.65
CA HIS A 605 -3.13 54.70 -28.25
C HIS A 605 -1.78 54.01 -28.02
N TYR A 606 -1.83 52.72 -27.69
CA TYR A 606 -0.65 51.87 -27.49
C TYR A 606 -0.31 51.10 -28.77
N PHE A 607 0.92 51.24 -29.25
CA PHE A 607 1.50 50.59 -30.42
C PHE A 607 2.69 49.73 -30.00
N SER A 608 2.46 48.44 -29.72
CA SER A 608 3.55 47.52 -29.46
C SER A 608 4.45 47.36 -30.69
N PRO A 609 5.79 47.28 -30.53
CA PRO A 609 6.73 46.95 -31.61
C PRO A 609 6.39 45.65 -32.34
N GLN A 610 5.64 44.75 -31.69
CA GLN A 610 5.24 43.45 -32.20
C GLN A 610 4.02 43.50 -33.15
N CYS A 611 3.42 44.68 -33.38
CA CYS A 611 2.08 44.79 -33.98
C CYS A 611 2.02 45.58 -35.29
N ASP A 612 3.09 45.60 -36.09
CA ASP A 612 3.14 46.18 -37.45
C ASP A 612 2.44 47.56 -37.59
N GLY A 613 2.57 48.41 -36.56
CA GLY A 613 2.00 49.75 -36.53
C GLY A 613 0.49 49.85 -36.24
N GLN A 614 -0.17 48.75 -35.87
CA GLN A 614 -1.55 48.77 -35.37
C GLN A 614 -1.61 49.11 -33.88
N SER A 615 -2.59 49.94 -33.51
CA SER A 615 -2.90 50.21 -32.11
C SER A 615 -3.50 48.95 -31.48
N ILE A 616 -2.96 48.51 -30.35
CA ILE A 616 -3.46 47.34 -29.61
C ILE A 616 -4.36 47.69 -28.43
N GLY A 617 -4.34 48.94 -27.98
CA GLY A 617 -5.26 49.46 -26.97
C GLY A 617 -5.28 50.98 -26.98
N HIS A 618 -6.24 51.59 -26.29
CA HIS A 618 -6.32 53.05 -26.10
C HIS A 618 -6.87 53.38 -24.72
N VAL A 619 -6.48 54.52 -24.18
CA VAL A 619 -6.97 55.05 -22.90
C VAL A 619 -7.22 56.55 -23.03
N ALA A 620 -8.12 57.13 -22.23
CA ALA A 620 -8.30 58.58 -22.20
C ALA A 620 -6.99 59.29 -21.82
N ALA A 621 -6.63 60.39 -22.49
CA ALA A 621 -5.36 61.08 -22.24
C ALA A 621 -5.16 61.50 -20.77
N SER A 622 -6.24 61.80 -20.05
CA SER A 622 -6.20 62.07 -18.60
C SER A 622 -5.78 60.86 -17.76
N VAL A 623 -6.24 59.66 -18.12
CA VAL A 623 -5.86 58.40 -17.45
C VAL A 623 -4.40 58.07 -17.76
N PHE A 624 -3.98 58.27 -19.03
CA PHE A 624 -2.59 58.03 -19.42
C PHE A 624 -1.61 58.86 -18.58
N GLU A 625 -1.83 60.17 -18.47
CA GLU A 625 -0.93 61.04 -17.71
C GLU A 625 -0.98 60.79 -16.19
N ALA A 626 -2.13 60.35 -15.66
CA ALA A 626 -2.29 60.09 -14.24
C ALA A 626 -1.72 58.73 -13.80
N GLU A 627 -1.87 57.68 -14.60
CA GLU A 627 -1.66 56.30 -14.16
C GLU A 627 -0.56 55.55 -14.94
N ILE A 628 -0.37 55.87 -16.22
CA ILE A 628 0.53 55.11 -17.11
C ILE A 628 1.87 55.84 -17.29
N ALA A 629 1.83 57.10 -17.70
CA ALA A 629 3.02 57.89 -17.98
C ALA A 629 3.99 58.00 -16.79
N PRO A 630 3.55 58.09 -15.51
CA PRO A 630 4.46 58.08 -14.37
C PRO A 630 5.25 56.78 -14.23
N VAL A 631 4.64 55.63 -14.56
CA VAL A 631 5.31 54.31 -14.54
C VAL A 631 6.35 54.23 -15.66
N LEU A 632 5.98 54.65 -16.86
CA LEU A 632 6.86 54.64 -18.05
C LEU A 632 8.08 55.55 -17.87
N ARG A 633 7.90 56.71 -17.22
CA ARG A 633 8.96 57.71 -16.96
C ARG A 633 9.82 57.34 -15.75
N GLY A 634 9.40 56.37 -14.94
CA GLY A 634 10.12 55.94 -13.74
C GLY A 634 11.37 55.11 -14.05
N ASP A 635 12.30 55.05 -13.10
CA ASP A 635 13.55 54.30 -13.26
C ASP A 635 13.27 52.81 -13.57
N GLY A 636 13.78 52.32 -14.70
CA GLY A 636 13.55 50.95 -15.17
C GLY A 636 12.15 50.67 -15.73
N GLY A 637 11.32 51.72 -15.93
CA GLY A 637 10.01 51.61 -16.56
C GLY A 637 9.06 50.64 -15.85
N VAL A 638 8.29 49.89 -16.64
CA VAL A 638 7.30 48.91 -16.16
C VAL A 638 7.99 47.75 -15.43
N ILE A 639 9.01 47.14 -16.04
CA ILE A 639 9.72 45.97 -15.49
C ILE A 639 10.45 46.32 -14.19
N GLY A 640 11.10 47.48 -14.13
CA GLY A 640 11.74 47.97 -12.91
C GLY A 640 10.72 48.24 -11.80
N THR A 641 9.54 48.76 -12.15
CA THR A 641 8.45 48.99 -11.18
C THR A 641 7.87 47.66 -10.68
N LEU A 642 7.64 46.70 -11.56
CA LEU A 642 7.24 45.32 -11.23
C LEU A 642 8.22 44.69 -10.23
N ALA A 643 9.52 44.70 -10.55
CA ALA A 643 10.55 44.11 -9.68
C ALA A 643 10.58 44.77 -8.29
N ARG A 644 10.48 46.11 -8.22
CA ARG A 644 10.43 46.84 -6.94
C ARG A 644 9.18 46.50 -6.13
N ASN A 645 8.02 46.42 -6.77
CA ASN A 645 6.78 46.07 -6.09
C ASN A 645 6.85 44.65 -5.51
N LEU A 646 7.40 43.70 -6.27
CA LEU A 646 7.60 42.33 -5.81
C LEU A 646 8.63 42.24 -4.67
N ASP A 647 9.73 42.99 -4.75
CA ASP A 647 10.75 43.05 -3.71
C ASP A 647 10.21 43.64 -2.40
N ALA A 648 9.46 44.76 -2.49
CA ALA A 648 8.80 45.38 -1.34
C ALA A 648 7.81 44.45 -0.62
N LEU A 649 7.28 43.44 -1.32
CA LEU A 649 6.38 42.42 -0.79
C LEU A 649 7.11 41.12 -0.40
N ALA A 650 8.43 41.05 -0.57
CA ALA A 650 9.25 39.84 -0.41
C ALA A 650 8.77 38.66 -1.28
N LEU A 651 8.31 38.97 -2.50
CA LEU A 651 7.77 38.01 -3.46
C LEU A 651 8.69 37.76 -4.66
N LEU A 652 9.69 38.62 -4.88
CA LEU A 652 10.63 38.51 -6.00
C LEU A 652 11.30 37.11 -6.12
N PRO A 653 11.67 36.40 -5.03
CA PRO A 653 12.26 35.06 -5.14
C PRO A 653 11.34 33.98 -5.72
N PHE A 654 10.03 34.22 -5.78
CA PHE A 654 9.02 33.23 -6.20
C PHE A 654 8.55 33.42 -7.64
N VAL A 655 9.14 34.36 -8.37
CA VAL A 655 8.78 34.67 -9.75
C VAL A 655 10.03 34.93 -10.59
N THR A 656 10.05 34.36 -11.78
CA THR A 656 11.02 34.71 -12.82
C THR A 656 10.38 35.76 -13.72
N ILE A 657 10.89 37.00 -13.69
CA ILE A 657 10.46 38.04 -14.61
C ILE A 657 11.12 37.79 -15.97
N HIS A 658 10.30 37.57 -16.99
CA HIS A 658 10.73 37.43 -18.38
C HIS A 658 10.50 38.75 -19.11
N GLU A 659 11.58 39.42 -19.46
CA GLU A 659 11.56 40.66 -20.26
C GLU A 659 11.43 40.30 -21.74
N GLY A 660 10.25 40.57 -22.30
CA GLY A 660 9.92 40.30 -23.70
C GLY A 660 8.61 39.57 -23.90
N ASP A 661 8.37 39.17 -25.16
CA ASP A 661 7.15 38.46 -25.55
C ASP A 661 7.02 37.13 -24.80
N PHE A 662 5.82 36.82 -24.30
CA PHE A 662 5.52 35.55 -23.65
C PHE A 662 5.82 34.33 -24.54
N ALA A 663 5.75 34.46 -25.87
CA ALA A 663 6.11 33.42 -26.83
C ALA A 663 7.61 33.07 -26.81
N THR A 664 8.44 33.97 -26.25
CA THR A 664 9.88 33.75 -26.04
C THR A 664 10.22 33.32 -24.60
N ALA A 665 9.21 33.26 -23.72
CA ALA A 665 9.39 32.74 -22.38
C ALA A 665 9.83 31.26 -22.42
N PRO A 666 10.58 30.77 -21.42
CA PRO A 666 11.03 29.39 -21.40
C PRO A 666 9.84 28.43 -21.45
N ASP A 667 9.86 27.43 -22.34
CA ASP A 667 8.85 26.38 -22.32
C ASP A 667 9.12 25.44 -21.14
N LEU A 668 8.35 25.64 -20.07
CA LEU A 668 8.42 24.82 -18.86
C LEU A 668 7.36 23.71 -18.85
N GLY A 669 6.51 23.61 -19.88
CA GLY A 669 5.31 22.80 -19.88
C GLY A 669 4.25 23.34 -18.92
N TYR A 670 3.85 24.61 -19.11
CA TYR A 670 2.92 25.32 -18.24
C TYR A 670 1.59 24.58 -18.07
N ARG A 671 1.10 24.52 -16.82
CA ARG A 671 -0.20 23.90 -16.47
C ARG A 671 -1.28 24.93 -16.14
N PHE A 672 -0.86 26.13 -15.78
CA PHE A 672 -1.74 27.27 -15.59
C PHE A 672 -1.19 28.48 -16.32
N ILE A 673 -2.05 29.18 -17.05
CA ILE A 673 -1.71 30.43 -17.73
C ILE A 673 -2.71 31.51 -17.31
N PHE A 674 -2.22 32.60 -16.73
CA PHE A 674 -2.99 33.83 -16.59
C PHE A 674 -2.69 34.74 -17.79
N ASN A 675 -3.71 35.04 -18.58
CA ASN A 675 -3.62 35.83 -19.79
C ASN A 675 -4.29 37.18 -19.58
N ASP A 676 -3.51 38.18 -19.17
CA ASP A 676 -3.92 39.58 -19.00
C ASP A 676 -3.68 40.39 -20.29
N CYS A 677 -3.71 39.71 -21.44
CA CYS A 677 -3.53 40.29 -22.77
C CYS A 677 -4.67 39.85 -23.70
N ALA A 678 -5.86 39.57 -23.14
CA ALA A 678 -6.98 38.94 -23.82
C ALA A 678 -8.32 39.68 -23.62
N HIS A 679 -8.29 41.01 -23.58
CA HIS A 679 -9.44 41.86 -23.29
C HIS A 679 -10.39 41.99 -24.50
N THR A 680 -9.89 41.74 -25.72
CA THR A 680 -10.69 41.85 -26.96
C THR A 680 -10.52 40.64 -27.88
N PRO A 681 -11.50 40.34 -28.75
CA PRO A 681 -11.36 39.30 -29.78
C PRO A 681 -10.06 39.42 -30.60
N ALA A 682 -9.68 40.64 -30.96
CA ALA A 682 -8.47 40.91 -31.74
C ALA A 682 -7.19 40.58 -30.96
N GLU A 683 -7.16 40.84 -29.65
CA GLU A 683 -6.04 40.46 -28.77
C GLU A 683 -5.92 38.94 -28.61
N ILE A 684 -7.05 38.26 -28.47
CA ILE A 684 -7.10 36.79 -28.37
C ILE A 684 -6.59 36.15 -29.66
N GLU A 685 -7.04 36.62 -30.82
CA GLU A 685 -6.58 36.11 -32.12
C GLU A 685 -5.07 36.30 -32.32
N ARG A 686 -4.52 37.46 -31.92
CA ARG A 686 -3.08 37.74 -32.02
C ARG A 686 -2.25 36.82 -31.13
N SER A 687 -2.65 36.65 -29.87
CA SER A 687 -1.91 35.81 -28.90
C SER A 687 -2.10 34.32 -29.14
N ALA A 688 -3.12 33.91 -29.90
CA ALA A 688 -3.48 32.51 -30.08
C ALA A 688 -2.36 31.65 -30.68
N ALA A 689 -1.58 32.15 -31.66
CA ALA A 689 -0.51 31.36 -32.26
C ALA A 689 0.59 31.02 -31.25
N GLY A 690 1.04 32.02 -30.48
CA GLY A 690 2.02 31.83 -29.41
C GLY A 690 1.48 30.92 -28.30
N LEU A 691 0.22 31.13 -27.89
CA LEU A 691 -0.43 30.30 -26.88
C LEU A 691 -0.58 28.85 -27.34
N LYS A 692 -0.96 28.61 -28.60
CA LYS A 692 -1.05 27.26 -29.19
C LYS A 692 0.31 26.56 -29.20
N ALA A 693 1.38 27.27 -29.53
CA ALA A 693 2.74 26.74 -29.51
C ALA A 693 3.16 26.37 -28.07
N LEU A 694 2.87 27.24 -27.09
CA LEU A 694 3.20 27.02 -25.70
C LEU A 694 2.41 25.88 -25.06
N ILE A 695 1.14 25.68 -25.40
CA ILE A 695 0.34 24.60 -24.81
C ILE A 695 0.56 23.26 -25.52
N GLY A 696 0.84 23.25 -26.83
CA GLY A 696 1.03 22.02 -27.60
C GLY A 696 -0.20 21.11 -27.51
N GLU A 697 -0.02 19.81 -27.26
CA GLU A 697 -1.13 18.86 -27.10
C GLU A 697 -1.66 18.79 -25.65
N ARG A 698 -1.16 19.64 -24.74
CA ARG A 698 -1.49 19.58 -23.31
C ARG A 698 -2.86 20.17 -23.01
N THR A 699 -3.51 19.63 -21.98
CA THR A 699 -4.65 20.28 -21.34
C THR A 699 -4.15 21.17 -20.19
N ILE A 700 -4.60 22.42 -20.15
CA ILE A 700 -4.21 23.42 -19.15
C ILE A 700 -5.43 24.10 -18.53
N ILE A 701 -5.23 24.79 -17.40
CA ILE A 701 -6.18 25.81 -16.93
C ILE A 701 -5.68 27.17 -17.41
N MET A 702 -6.58 27.97 -17.96
CA MET A 702 -6.32 29.34 -18.37
C MET A 702 -7.29 30.28 -17.67
N ALA A 703 -6.79 31.42 -17.22
CA ALA A 703 -7.59 32.51 -16.68
C ALA A 703 -7.34 33.77 -17.52
N ALA A 704 -8.40 34.47 -17.94
CA ALA A 704 -8.32 35.71 -18.71
C ALA A 704 -9.19 36.80 -18.04
N HIS A 705 -8.64 37.99 -17.88
CA HIS A 705 -9.31 39.14 -17.27
C HIS A 705 -10.07 39.97 -18.31
N ASP A 706 -11.04 40.78 -17.85
CA ASP A 706 -11.93 41.62 -18.67
C ASP A 706 -12.65 40.88 -19.79
N HIS A 707 -13.09 39.65 -19.48
CA HIS A 707 -13.72 38.78 -20.46
C HIS A 707 -15.15 39.20 -20.83
N SER A 708 -15.47 39.20 -22.13
CA SER A 708 -16.81 39.44 -22.67
C SER A 708 -17.40 38.19 -23.36
N PRO A 709 -18.71 38.13 -23.64
CA PRO A 709 -19.31 37.04 -24.41
C PRO A 709 -18.67 36.86 -25.80
N GLU A 710 -18.26 37.95 -26.45
CA GLU A 710 -17.55 37.93 -27.72
C GLU A 710 -16.15 37.35 -27.58
N ALA A 711 -15.42 37.73 -26.52
CA ALA A 711 -14.13 37.13 -26.17
C ALA A 711 -14.26 35.61 -25.92
N GLU A 712 -15.33 35.18 -25.24
CA GLU A 712 -15.61 33.75 -25.05
C GLU A 712 -15.82 33.00 -26.35
N ALA A 713 -16.63 33.56 -27.25
CA ALA A 713 -16.88 32.96 -28.56
C ALA A 713 -15.58 32.80 -29.35
N THR A 714 -14.70 33.81 -29.31
CA THR A 714 -13.38 33.76 -29.95
C THR A 714 -12.47 32.71 -29.31
N PHE A 715 -12.37 32.64 -27.98
CA PHE A 715 -11.60 31.58 -27.31
C PHE A 715 -12.12 30.18 -27.67
N ARG A 716 -13.44 29.97 -27.62
CA ARG A 716 -14.06 28.69 -27.98
C ARG A 716 -13.87 28.36 -29.45
N ALA A 717 -13.76 29.33 -30.35
CA ALA A 717 -13.49 29.10 -31.76
C ALA A 717 -12.03 28.65 -32.00
N LEU A 718 -11.09 29.17 -31.22
CA LEU A 718 -9.66 28.95 -31.40
C LEU A 718 -9.13 27.72 -30.63
N PHE A 719 -9.75 27.38 -29.49
CA PHE A 719 -9.33 26.32 -28.57
C PHE A 719 -10.46 25.33 -28.30
N ASP A 720 -10.11 24.13 -27.81
CA ASP A 720 -11.07 23.14 -27.31
C ASP A 720 -11.28 23.40 -25.81
N VAL A 721 -12.31 24.18 -25.48
CA VAL A 721 -12.67 24.55 -24.11
C VAL A 721 -13.56 23.46 -23.53
N LEU A 722 -12.99 22.66 -22.62
CA LEU A 722 -13.62 21.50 -22.01
C LEU A 722 -14.59 21.91 -20.90
N GLU A 723 -14.18 22.87 -20.07
CA GLU A 723 -14.95 23.42 -18.96
C GLU A 723 -14.64 24.90 -18.80
N SER A 724 -15.58 25.68 -18.30
CA SER A 724 -15.35 27.08 -17.98
C SER A 724 -16.24 27.59 -16.86
N MET A 725 -15.78 28.63 -16.18
CA MET A 725 -16.56 29.43 -15.25
C MET A 725 -16.15 30.90 -15.37
N CYS A 726 -16.97 31.80 -14.85
CA CYS A 726 -16.62 33.20 -14.67
C CYS A 726 -16.77 33.59 -13.21
N VAL A 727 -15.84 34.38 -12.69
CA VAL A 727 -15.96 35.08 -11.42
C VAL A 727 -15.71 36.55 -11.70
N ASP A 728 -16.76 37.37 -11.53
CA ASP A 728 -16.78 38.78 -11.94
C ASP A 728 -16.40 38.92 -13.44
N THR A 729 -15.25 39.49 -13.80
CA THR A 729 -14.78 39.59 -15.21
C THR A 729 -13.71 38.55 -15.56
N LEU A 730 -13.26 37.75 -14.58
CA LEU A 730 -12.26 36.70 -14.76
C LEU A 730 -12.88 35.41 -15.31
N PHE A 731 -12.59 35.10 -16.58
CA PHE A 731 -12.94 33.84 -17.23
C PHE A 731 -11.88 32.80 -16.96
N VAL A 732 -12.27 31.67 -16.34
CA VAL A 732 -11.37 30.56 -16.05
C VAL A 732 -11.85 29.33 -16.78
N CYS A 733 -11.00 28.73 -17.59
CA CYS A 733 -11.36 27.57 -18.39
C CYS A 733 -10.30 26.47 -18.33
N ARG A 734 -10.76 25.22 -18.46
CA ARG A 734 -9.91 24.06 -18.76
C ARG A 734 -9.96 23.85 -20.27
N MET A 735 -8.81 23.92 -20.92
CA MET A 735 -8.74 23.89 -22.39
C MET A 735 -7.52 23.16 -22.92
N ARG A 736 -7.57 22.81 -24.20
CA ARG A 736 -6.46 22.27 -25.00
C ARG A 736 -6.49 22.81 -26.43
N ASN A 737 -5.45 22.55 -27.22
CA ASN A 737 -5.48 22.86 -28.64
C ASN A 737 -6.57 22.05 -29.36
N ARG A 738 -7.28 22.68 -30.29
CA ARG A 738 -8.15 21.96 -31.23
C ARG A 738 -7.28 21.05 -32.10
N PRO A 739 -7.66 19.78 -32.32
CA PRO A 739 -6.95 18.91 -33.26
C PRO A 739 -6.94 19.56 -34.65
N ALA A 740 -5.83 19.44 -35.38
CA ALA A 740 -5.82 19.78 -36.80
C ALA A 740 -6.83 18.86 -37.52
N SER A 741 -7.84 19.46 -38.15
CA SER A 741 -8.86 18.77 -38.93
C SER A 741 -8.32 18.19 -40.23
#